data_AF-A0A6M8VA70-F1
#
_entry.id   AF-A0A6M8VA70-F1
#
_cell.length_a   1.000
_cell.length_b   1.000
_cell.length_c   1.000
_cell.angle_alpha   90.00
_cell.angle_beta   90.00
_cell.angle_gamma   90.00
#
_symmetry.space_group_name_H-M   'P 1'
#
loop_
_entity.id
_entity.type
_entity.pdbx_description
1 polymer ?
#
loop_
_entity_poly.entity_id
_entity_poly.type
_entity_poly.pdbx_seq_one_letter_code
_entity_poly.pdbx_strand_id
1 'polypeptide(L)'
;MDYGVSTANQSTLEIDNLWVRGSMRIYELIINQIRATNGSFFVSSTAVVDNISVGTTGDVTITFDSDNNLCPFATGDYIMMQRFDIAGGILRKLVFRVGDVSGKSIQAFYVYQYASQYPIKGDVFVRIGSANTARQGSIYLTSDDSNSPFVDIKDGVANYTDWSDATKIKVRLGKLTGITDSNFGALSGYGLYATNAYLKGGIWATLGNIAGWTITSAQMSKTYTHPVTFEVDEVALNATSNDIGLHVWMDKDAVNVPAMLSIGAIKDYTNTISANEFGIQYQRGSDTYFRLTNSVQQIAGWNFNNTAIWKLGSGTPSSSPASGIVINSAGAITVYGNYWQKRVALYYSASNNWGLIGTNESYQTVFQLGSTNQIAGWAFDTSKIYNSGVRLEASASLKGLGVNDGATDVVKVGDFTNASESYTTSTMPNAPNPASAWTIEINVNNRLTWNSYGANYGMASSNTDFTSYQWRTYLTLPIKDIKGKTITISFGIAERESTNGSSKATNIWAYIKTDVGTFALMDVTPAGGIYLLGNTPTYETRTLTATIPSNATYARFYIAWYKNGAFDPADVLFNNWSFLIYNKTIVELNKTGLKIYNSPISKILLNNNEAVFNLPFVRASSGIQLGERWTLVVEPYLEGDGITLNERLTLKYNGVMKGFFSQTDGTYVHV
;
A
#
# COMPACT_ATOMS: atom_id res chain seq x y z
N MET A 1 78.80 -63.09 8.59
CA MET A 1 78.90 -62.54 7.23
C MET A 1 77.81 -63.20 6.41
N ASP A 2 76.87 -62.43 5.89
CA ASP A 2 75.87 -62.94 4.94
C ASP A 2 76.14 -62.36 3.55
N TYR A 3 75.76 -63.08 2.49
CA TYR A 3 75.82 -62.60 1.11
C TYR A 3 74.42 -62.57 0.51
N GLY A 4 73.96 -61.39 0.10
CA GLY A 4 72.65 -61.22 -0.54
C GLY A 4 71.44 -61.27 0.41
N VAL A 5 71.66 -61.43 1.72
CA VAL A 5 70.57 -61.57 2.71
C VAL A 5 70.23 -60.21 3.33
N SER A 6 71.20 -59.53 3.95
CA SER A 6 70.96 -58.20 4.51
C SER A 6 70.88 -57.13 3.42
N THR A 7 71.68 -57.29 2.36
CA THR A 7 71.60 -56.45 1.15
C THR A 7 71.87 -57.29 -0.09
N ALA A 8 71.00 -57.18 -1.09
CA ALA A 8 71.11 -57.94 -2.34
C ALA A 8 72.46 -57.66 -3.04
N ASN A 9 73.12 -58.74 -3.50
CA ASN A 9 74.43 -58.71 -4.17
C ASN A 9 75.58 -58.10 -3.36
N GLN A 10 75.48 -58.07 -2.03
CA GLN A 10 76.54 -57.57 -1.15
C GLN A 10 76.83 -58.56 -0.02
N SER A 11 78.08 -58.58 0.44
CA SER A 11 78.42 -59.26 1.69
C SER A 11 78.32 -58.28 2.85
N THR A 12 77.56 -58.60 3.88
CA THR A 12 77.48 -57.80 5.10
C THR A 12 78.04 -58.57 6.29
N LEU A 13 78.70 -57.88 7.22
CA LEU A 13 79.26 -58.46 8.44
C LEU A 13 79.03 -57.49 9.60
N GLU A 14 78.15 -57.85 10.51
CA GLU A 14 77.96 -57.16 11.79
C GLU A 14 78.61 -57.99 12.90
N ILE A 15 79.53 -57.39 13.64
CA ILE A 15 80.27 -58.01 14.74
C ILE A 15 80.58 -56.97 15.81
N ASP A 16 80.44 -57.33 17.08
CA ASP A 16 80.69 -56.40 18.20
C ASP A 16 82.18 -56.03 18.32
N ASN A 17 83.06 -57.00 18.11
CA ASN A 17 84.51 -56.83 18.23
C ASN A 17 85.22 -57.53 17.05
N LEU A 18 86.08 -56.80 16.35
CA LEU A 18 86.92 -57.33 15.29
C LEU A 18 88.40 -57.25 15.69
N TRP A 19 89.05 -58.41 15.86
CA TRP A 19 90.49 -58.52 16.07
C TRP A 19 91.15 -59.15 14.85
N VAL A 20 91.94 -58.38 14.09
CA VAL A 20 92.69 -58.88 12.93
C VAL A 20 94.17 -59.02 13.28
N ARG A 21 94.72 -60.24 13.19
CA ARG A 21 96.18 -60.45 13.26
C ARG A 21 96.76 -60.35 11.86
N GLY A 22 97.73 -59.47 11.66
CA GLY A 22 98.34 -59.22 10.34
C GLY A 22 97.85 -57.91 9.73
N SER A 23 97.35 -57.95 8.50
CA SER A 23 96.90 -56.74 7.78
C SER A 23 95.42 -56.81 7.41
N MET A 24 94.71 -55.72 7.67
CA MET A 24 93.36 -55.45 7.14
C MET A 24 93.51 -54.56 5.90
N ARG A 25 92.99 -55.00 4.76
CA ARG A 25 92.91 -54.18 3.53
C ARG A 25 91.46 -53.83 3.27
N ILE A 26 91.16 -52.55 3.34
CA ILE A 26 89.83 -52.00 3.12
C ILE A 26 89.95 -50.85 2.15
N TYR A 27 88.95 -50.71 1.29
CA TYR A 27 88.87 -49.59 0.36
C TYR A 27 88.55 -48.29 1.11
N GLU A 28 87.67 -48.34 2.11
CA GLU A 28 87.27 -47.21 2.96
C GLU A 28 86.89 -47.69 4.38
N LEU A 29 87.27 -46.93 5.40
CA LEU A 29 86.84 -47.13 6.80
C LEU A 29 85.99 -45.93 7.25
N ILE A 30 84.72 -46.16 7.53
CA ILE A 30 83.84 -45.15 8.09
C ILE A 30 83.70 -45.40 9.59
N ILE A 31 84.32 -44.57 10.43
CA ILE A 31 84.25 -44.65 11.91
C ILE A 31 83.20 -43.64 12.41
N ASN A 32 82.18 -44.11 13.13
CA ASN A 32 81.19 -43.27 13.79
C ASN A 32 81.59 -43.03 15.27
N GLN A 33 82.20 -41.89 15.59
CA GLN A 33 82.59 -41.52 16.96
C GLN A 33 81.78 -40.30 17.47
N ILE A 34 81.26 -40.38 18.70
CA ILE A 34 80.73 -39.19 19.40
C ILE A 34 81.91 -38.28 19.76
N ARG A 35 81.93 -37.08 19.20
CA ARG A 35 82.89 -36.03 19.56
C ARG A 35 82.31 -35.22 20.72
N ALA A 36 83.01 -35.22 21.86
CA ALA A 36 82.65 -34.41 23.01
C ALA A 36 83.70 -33.30 23.20
N THR A 37 83.25 -32.11 23.58
CA THR A 37 84.10 -30.99 23.99
C THR A 37 83.62 -30.52 25.36
N ASN A 38 84.54 -30.23 26.29
CA ASN A 38 84.18 -29.59 27.56
C ASN A 38 84.06 -28.08 27.35
N GLY A 39 82.97 -27.47 27.81
CA GLY A 39 82.77 -26.03 27.69
C GLY A 39 82.23 -25.59 26.34
N SER A 40 82.70 -24.43 25.89
CA SER A 40 82.23 -23.77 24.68
C SER A 40 82.99 -24.19 23.44
N PHE A 41 82.27 -24.29 22.31
CA PHE A 41 82.83 -24.57 20.99
C PHE A 41 82.58 -23.40 20.05
N PHE A 42 83.61 -23.05 19.28
CA PHE A 42 83.62 -21.85 18.44
C PHE A 42 83.96 -22.24 17.00
N VAL A 43 83.10 -21.83 16.05
CA VAL A 43 83.31 -22.04 14.62
C VAL A 43 83.63 -20.71 13.96
N SER A 44 84.89 -20.53 13.59
CA SER A 44 85.44 -19.40 12.84
C SER A 44 86.86 -19.75 12.36
N SER A 45 87.61 -18.78 11.83
CA SER A 45 89.04 -18.93 11.56
C SER A 45 89.78 -19.20 12.87
N THR A 46 90.62 -20.24 12.90
CA THR A 46 91.39 -20.64 14.10
C THR A 46 92.83 -20.98 13.76
N ALA A 47 93.79 -20.66 14.63
CA ALA A 47 95.17 -21.10 14.48
C ALA A 47 95.83 -21.39 15.84
N VAL A 48 96.78 -22.33 15.85
CA VAL A 48 97.56 -22.72 17.03
C VAL A 48 98.89 -21.98 17.03
N VAL A 49 99.29 -21.39 18.15
CA VAL A 49 100.57 -20.67 18.26
C VAL A 49 101.75 -21.67 18.25
N ASP A 50 102.77 -21.41 17.43
CA ASP A 50 104.03 -22.16 17.41
C ASP A 50 105.16 -21.38 18.07
N ASN A 51 105.31 -20.11 17.71
CA ASN A 51 106.35 -19.23 18.26
C ASN A 51 105.83 -17.80 18.50
N ILE A 52 106.43 -17.12 19.48
CA ILE A 52 106.13 -15.73 19.81
C ILE A 52 107.44 -14.94 19.80
N SER A 53 107.44 -13.77 19.18
CA SER A 53 108.47 -12.75 19.41
C SER A 53 107.82 -11.45 19.85
N VAL A 54 108.23 -10.97 21.03
CA VAL A 54 107.72 -9.73 21.62
C VAL A 54 108.50 -8.55 21.05
N GLY A 55 107.81 -7.56 20.49
CA GLY A 55 108.41 -6.31 20.02
C GLY A 55 108.62 -5.30 21.16
N THR A 56 109.35 -4.22 20.89
CA THR A 56 109.69 -3.16 21.87
C THR A 56 108.55 -2.19 22.20
N THR A 57 107.43 -2.23 21.46
CA THR A 57 106.38 -1.19 21.51
C THR A 57 104.97 -1.75 21.76
N GLY A 58 104.85 -2.87 22.50
CA GLY A 58 103.54 -3.47 22.82
C GLY A 58 102.93 -4.34 21.70
N ASP A 59 103.64 -4.47 20.58
CA ASP A 59 103.27 -5.33 19.47
C ASP A 59 103.87 -6.72 19.66
N VAL A 60 103.10 -7.75 19.32
CA VAL A 60 103.55 -9.14 19.39
C VAL A 60 103.50 -9.73 18.00
N THR A 61 104.61 -10.32 17.55
CA THR A 61 104.58 -11.18 16.37
C THR A 61 104.26 -12.59 16.83
N ILE A 62 103.14 -13.12 16.33
CA ILE A 62 102.70 -14.49 16.61
C ILE A 62 102.90 -15.29 15.34
N THR A 63 103.68 -16.36 15.43
CA THR A 63 103.87 -17.34 14.36
C THR A 63 103.01 -18.55 14.68
N PHE A 64 102.11 -18.91 13.76
CA PHE A 64 101.22 -20.05 13.93
C PHE A 64 101.82 -21.35 13.40
N ASP A 65 101.37 -22.46 13.97
CA ASP A 65 101.66 -23.81 13.52
C ASP A 65 100.91 -24.08 12.22
N SER A 66 101.65 -24.17 11.11
CA SER A 66 101.10 -24.24 9.76
C SER A 66 102.12 -24.86 8.81
N ASP A 67 101.75 -25.99 8.21
CA ASP A 67 102.60 -26.77 7.28
C ASP A 67 102.79 -26.07 5.93
N ASN A 68 101.84 -25.20 5.54
CA ASN A 68 101.83 -24.53 4.23
C ASN A 68 102.23 -23.05 4.28
N ASN A 69 102.78 -22.58 5.41
CA ASN A 69 103.12 -21.17 5.64
C ASN A 69 101.93 -20.19 5.44
N LEU A 70 100.72 -20.63 5.79
CA LEU A 70 99.49 -19.84 5.67
C LEU A 70 98.89 -19.54 7.05
N CYS A 71 98.43 -18.31 7.22
CA CYS A 71 97.66 -17.86 8.38
C CYS A 71 96.18 -17.72 8.01
N PRO A 72 95.24 -18.21 8.83
CA PRO A 72 93.80 -18.10 8.56
C PRO A 72 93.21 -16.73 8.95
N PHE A 73 94.02 -15.86 9.58
CA PHE A 73 93.65 -14.49 9.94
C PHE A 73 94.12 -13.50 8.87
N ALA A 74 93.51 -12.32 8.83
CA ALA A 74 93.95 -11.20 8.00
C ALA A 74 93.92 -9.88 8.78
N THR A 75 94.57 -8.86 8.23
CA THR A 75 94.58 -7.48 8.76
C THR A 75 93.18 -7.01 9.14
N GLY A 76 93.06 -6.47 10.35
CA GLY A 76 91.81 -5.97 10.92
C GLY A 76 91.01 -7.00 11.71
N ASP A 77 91.37 -8.29 11.70
CA ASP A 77 90.69 -9.29 12.53
C ASP A 77 90.88 -9.04 14.02
N TYR A 78 89.85 -9.33 14.79
CA TYR A 78 89.92 -9.46 16.24
C TYR A 78 89.96 -10.94 16.58
N ILE A 79 91.05 -11.37 17.21
CA ILE A 79 91.28 -12.76 17.61
C ILE A 79 91.31 -12.88 19.12
N MET A 80 90.73 -13.95 19.65
CA MET A 80 90.65 -14.21 21.08
C MET A 80 91.17 -15.61 21.40
N MET A 81 91.83 -15.74 22.54
CA MET A 81 92.03 -17.01 23.21
C MET A 81 91.58 -16.91 24.65
N GLN A 82 91.13 -18.02 25.20
CA GLN A 82 90.80 -18.13 26.61
C GLN A 82 91.11 -19.55 27.11
N ARG A 83 91.72 -19.65 28.28
CA ARG A 83 91.92 -20.90 29.03
C ARG A 83 91.53 -20.68 30.47
N PHE A 84 90.90 -21.67 31.06
CA PHE A 84 90.59 -21.73 32.48
C PHE A 84 91.54 -22.68 33.19
N ASP A 85 91.72 -22.47 34.49
CA ASP A 85 92.36 -23.43 35.36
C ASP A 85 91.39 -24.59 35.73
N ILE A 86 91.90 -25.60 36.44
CA ILE A 86 91.11 -26.75 36.87
C ILE A 86 90.02 -26.36 37.90
N ALA A 87 90.19 -25.24 38.60
CA ALA A 87 89.24 -24.71 39.57
C ALA A 87 88.17 -23.78 38.95
N GLY A 88 88.21 -23.58 37.62
CA GLY A 88 87.27 -22.72 36.87
C GLY A 88 87.65 -21.23 36.81
N GLY A 89 88.80 -20.83 37.35
CA GLY A 89 89.33 -19.48 37.22
C GLY A 89 89.88 -19.20 35.82
N ILE A 90 89.86 -17.94 35.35
CA ILE A 90 90.51 -17.57 34.08
C ILE A 90 92.02 -17.70 34.29
N LEU A 91 92.63 -18.69 33.64
CA LEU A 91 94.07 -18.87 33.62
C LEU A 91 94.69 -17.82 32.70
N ARG A 92 94.19 -17.70 31.47
CA ARG A 92 94.64 -16.74 30.46
C ARG A 92 93.49 -16.34 29.55
N LYS A 93 93.39 -15.04 29.25
CA LYS A 93 92.49 -14.50 28.23
C LYS A 93 93.19 -13.36 27.50
N LEU A 94 93.36 -13.51 26.20
CA LEU A 94 94.06 -12.54 25.36
C LEU A 94 93.20 -12.22 24.16
N VAL A 95 93.13 -10.93 23.82
CA VAL A 95 92.45 -10.45 22.62
C VAL A 95 93.40 -9.54 21.88
N PHE A 96 93.58 -9.81 20.60
CA PHE A 96 94.40 -9.01 19.71
C PHE A 96 93.60 -8.47 18.53
N ARG A 97 94.04 -7.33 18.02
CA ARG A 97 93.76 -6.90 16.67
C ARG A 97 94.93 -7.27 15.77
N VAL A 98 94.65 -7.92 14.65
CA VAL A 98 95.65 -8.25 13.63
C VAL A 98 95.99 -6.97 12.86
N GLY A 99 97.25 -6.58 12.91
CA GLY A 99 97.83 -5.47 12.17
C GLY A 99 98.16 -5.86 10.74
N ASP A 100 99.09 -6.79 10.61
CA ASP A 100 99.61 -7.28 9.33
C ASP A 100 99.79 -8.79 9.35
N VAL A 101 99.79 -9.39 8.17
CA VAL A 101 99.99 -10.83 7.97
C VAL A 101 101.13 -11.07 6.99
N SER A 102 102.08 -11.93 7.36
CA SER A 102 103.21 -12.34 6.52
C SER A 102 103.43 -13.85 6.66
N GLY A 103 103.04 -14.61 5.64
CA GLY A 103 103.04 -16.08 5.69
C GLY A 103 102.18 -16.61 6.84
N LYS A 104 102.76 -17.46 7.68
CA LYS A 104 102.13 -17.98 8.91
C LYS A 104 102.26 -17.08 10.15
N SER A 105 102.83 -15.88 10.00
CA SER A 105 103.01 -14.93 11.10
C SER A 105 102.09 -13.73 10.97
N ILE A 106 101.69 -13.18 12.11
CA ILE A 106 100.94 -11.92 12.19
C ILE A 106 101.65 -10.92 13.09
N GLN A 107 101.52 -9.64 12.80
CA GLN A 107 101.71 -8.58 13.80
C GLN A 107 100.38 -8.35 14.51
N ALA A 108 100.40 -8.44 15.83
CA ALA A 108 99.21 -8.38 16.68
C ALA A 108 99.33 -7.29 17.75
N PHE A 109 98.28 -6.48 17.87
CA PHE A 109 98.17 -5.40 18.84
C PHE A 109 97.22 -5.80 19.97
N TYR A 110 97.62 -5.63 21.23
CA TYR A 110 96.76 -5.95 22.37
C TYR A 110 95.48 -5.10 22.37
N VAL A 111 94.34 -5.78 22.47
CA VAL A 111 93.03 -5.16 22.73
C VAL A 111 92.61 -5.45 24.18
N TYR A 112 92.90 -6.65 24.66
CA TYR A 112 92.70 -7.04 26.06
C TYR A 112 93.76 -8.05 26.48
N GLN A 113 94.35 -7.85 27.67
CA GLN A 113 95.37 -8.72 28.23
C GLN A 113 95.02 -9.04 29.70
N TYR A 114 94.67 -10.29 29.99
CA TYR A 114 94.46 -10.72 31.37
C TYR A 114 95.79 -10.89 32.10
N ALA A 115 95.93 -10.25 33.27
CA ALA A 115 97.08 -10.39 34.18
C ALA A 115 98.47 -10.28 33.51
N SER A 116 98.60 -9.40 32.50
CA SER A 116 99.84 -9.17 31.73
C SER A 116 100.44 -10.45 31.13
N GLN A 117 99.60 -11.45 30.84
CA GLN A 117 100.03 -12.72 30.25
C GLN A 117 100.32 -12.57 28.75
N TYR A 118 101.21 -13.39 28.21
CA TYR A 118 101.55 -13.42 26.78
C TYR A 118 101.05 -14.72 26.15
N PRO A 119 100.87 -14.77 24.81
CA PRO A 119 100.58 -16.03 24.13
C PRO A 119 101.74 -17.01 24.34
N ILE A 120 101.44 -18.29 24.44
CA ILE A 120 102.45 -19.36 24.51
C ILE A 120 102.20 -20.39 23.41
N LYS A 121 103.23 -21.17 23.07
CA LYS A 121 103.11 -22.28 22.14
C LYS A 121 101.96 -23.23 22.55
N GLY A 122 101.11 -23.58 21.60
CA GLY A 122 99.92 -24.42 21.80
C GLY A 122 98.64 -23.67 22.16
N ASP A 123 98.67 -22.35 22.37
CA ASP A 123 97.43 -21.57 22.48
C ASP A 123 96.66 -21.56 21.17
N VAL A 124 95.33 -21.65 21.26
CA VAL A 124 94.46 -21.61 20.08
C VAL A 124 93.72 -20.28 20.08
N PHE A 125 93.96 -19.49 19.03
CA PHE A 125 93.20 -18.27 18.79
C PHE A 125 92.05 -18.54 17.83
N VAL A 126 90.95 -17.84 18.04
CA VAL A 126 89.79 -17.83 17.15
C VAL A 126 89.42 -16.40 16.77
N ARG A 127 89.01 -16.19 15.51
CA ARG A 127 88.49 -14.90 15.06
C ARG A 127 87.08 -14.68 15.63
N ILE A 128 86.93 -13.65 16.45
CA ILE A 128 85.66 -13.24 17.05
C ILE A 128 84.94 -12.14 16.26
N GLY A 129 85.68 -11.40 15.42
CA GLY A 129 85.18 -10.28 14.63
C GLY A 129 86.28 -9.70 13.74
N SER A 130 85.97 -8.62 13.01
CA SER A 130 86.94 -7.96 12.14
C SER A 130 86.52 -6.54 11.78
N ALA A 131 87.48 -5.65 11.55
CA ALA A 131 87.21 -4.36 10.91
C ALA A 131 86.72 -4.51 9.45
N ASN A 132 86.97 -5.66 8.81
CA ASN A 132 86.43 -6.00 7.51
C ASN A 132 85.02 -6.61 7.65
N THR A 133 84.00 -5.97 7.08
CA THR A 133 82.59 -6.38 7.17
C THR A 133 82.31 -7.78 6.65
N ALA A 134 83.08 -8.29 5.68
CA ALA A 134 82.93 -9.65 5.17
C ALA A 134 83.39 -10.74 6.17
N ARG A 135 84.02 -10.34 7.29
CA ARG A 135 84.67 -11.24 8.25
C ARG A 135 84.23 -10.95 9.69
N GLN A 136 82.97 -10.58 9.88
CA GLN A 136 82.38 -10.27 11.17
C GLN A 136 81.50 -11.40 11.74
N GLY A 137 81.30 -12.46 10.95
CA GLY A 137 80.50 -13.62 11.32
C GLY A 137 81.25 -14.69 12.13
N SER A 138 80.53 -15.32 13.06
CA SER A 138 80.95 -16.49 13.84
C SER A 138 79.78 -17.33 14.35
N ILE A 139 80.03 -18.61 14.67
CA ILE A 139 79.08 -19.46 15.41
C ILE A 139 79.71 -19.85 16.74
N TYR A 140 78.97 -19.68 17.82
CA TYR A 140 79.40 -19.99 19.17
C TYR A 140 78.35 -20.85 19.86
N LEU A 141 78.73 -21.99 20.42
CA LEU A 141 77.84 -22.84 21.20
C LEU A 141 78.45 -23.16 22.56
N THR A 142 77.62 -23.14 23.59
CA THR A 142 78.10 -23.29 24.97
C THR A 142 77.05 -23.94 25.85
N SER A 143 77.49 -24.78 26.78
CA SER A 143 76.71 -25.38 27.86
C SER A 143 77.03 -24.81 29.25
N ASP A 144 78.09 -24.03 29.37
CA ASP A 144 78.71 -23.69 30.67
C ASP A 144 78.79 -22.18 30.93
N ASP A 145 78.57 -21.35 29.90
CA ASP A 145 78.56 -19.89 30.06
C ASP A 145 77.29 -19.41 30.79
N SER A 146 77.30 -18.15 31.23
CA SER A 146 76.09 -17.47 31.72
C SER A 146 74.98 -17.49 30.66
N ASN A 147 73.76 -17.83 31.09
CA ASN A 147 72.57 -17.97 30.24
C ASN A 147 72.60 -19.13 29.22
N SER A 148 73.57 -20.04 29.31
CA SER A 148 73.61 -21.30 28.56
C SER A 148 72.48 -22.28 28.96
N PRO A 149 72.20 -23.33 28.16
CA PRO A 149 72.83 -23.67 26.88
C PRO A 149 72.25 -22.91 25.69
N PHE A 150 73.11 -22.49 24.76
CA PHE A 150 72.68 -21.88 23.51
C PHE A 150 73.68 -22.08 22.37
N VAL A 151 73.19 -21.93 21.14
CA VAL A 151 73.96 -21.74 19.91
C VAL A 151 73.67 -20.34 19.38
N ASP A 152 74.69 -19.52 19.29
CA ASP A 152 74.64 -18.17 18.74
C ASP A 152 75.29 -18.12 17.36
N ILE A 153 74.57 -17.54 16.42
CA ILE A 153 75.14 -17.03 15.18
C ILE A 153 75.28 -15.52 15.36
N LYS A 154 76.52 -15.05 15.42
CA LYS A 154 76.85 -13.63 15.56
C LYS A 154 77.35 -13.08 14.23
N ASP A 155 76.95 -11.86 13.91
CA ASP A 155 77.45 -11.11 12.77
C ASP A 155 77.43 -9.60 13.05
N GLY A 156 78.27 -8.84 12.36
CA GLY A 156 78.45 -7.41 12.61
C GLY A 156 79.35 -7.08 13.81
N VAL A 157 80.18 -8.03 14.27
CA VAL A 157 81.19 -7.84 15.31
C VAL A 157 82.40 -7.10 14.72
N ALA A 158 82.38 -5.77 14.76
CA ALA A 158 83.40 -4.92 14.14
C ALA A 158 84.63 -4.68 15.01
N ASN A 159 84.51 -4.92 16.31
CA ASN A 159 85.56 -4.76 17.31
C ASN A 159 85.30 -5.64 18.55
N TYR A 160 86.19 -5.61 19.53
CA TYR A 160 86.05 -6.44 20.74
C TYR A 160 84.86 -6.06 21.62
N THR A 161 84.45 -4.80 21.71
CA THR A 161 83.29 -4.41 22.54
C THR A 161 81.97 -4.97 21.97
N ASP A 162 81.87 -5.09 20.65
CA ASP A 162 80.73 -5.70 19.97
C ASP A 162 80.56 -7.19 20.29
N TRP A 163 81.64 -7.90 20.65
CA TRP A 163 81.61 -9.35 20.87
C TRP A 163 80.58 -9.76 21.93
N SER A 164 80.52 -8.98 23.01
CA SER A 164 79.59 -9.16 24.13
C SER A 164 78.23 -8.49 23.92
N ASP A 165 78.03 -7.75 22.83
CA ASP A 165 76.76 -7.08 22.54
C ASP A 165 75.73 -8.07 22.00
N ALA A 166 74.55 -8.09 22.63
CA ALA A 166 73.42 -8.92 22.24
C ALA A 166 72.85 -8.53 20.87
N THR A 167 72.98 -7.27 20.43
CA THR A 167 72.50 -6.80 19.11
C THR A 167 73.23 -7.47 17.93
N LYS A 168 74.39 -8.08 18.20
CA LYS A 168 75.18 -8.83 17.20
C LYS A 168 74.71 -10.26 17.04
N ILE A 169 73.85 -10.76 17.93
CA ILE A 169 73.24 -12.09 17.81
C ILE A 169 72.15 -12.01 16.73
N LYS A 170 72.36 -12.71 15.61
CA LYS A 170 71.40 -12.78 14.49
C LYS A 170 70.44 -13.94 14.65
N VAL A 171 70.94 -15.03 15.21
CA VAL A 171 70.15 -16.21 15.57
C VAL A 171 70.66 -16.74 16.90
N ARG A 172 69.73 -17.08 17.80
CA ARG A 172 69.99 -17.93 18.96
C ARG A 172 69.04 -19.12 18.98
N LEU A 173 69.59 -20.31 19.14
CA LEU A 173 68.84 -21.53 19.44
C LEU A 173 69.22 -22.03 20.83
N GLY A 174 68.24 -22.23 21.71
CA GLY A 174 68.47 -22.66 23.10
C GLY A 174 67.88 -21.67 24.08
N LYS A 175 68.55 -21.42 25.21
CA LYS A 175 68.06 -20.55 26.27
C LYS A 175 68.13 -19.07 25.85
N LEU A 176 67.00 -18.38 25.87
CA LEU A 176 66.88 -17.01 25.36
C LEU A 176 67.22 -15.92 26.39
N THR A 177 67.43 -16.30 27.65
CA THR A 177 67.85 -15.37 28.72
C THR A 177 69.11 -14.60 28.32
N GLY A 178 69.13 -13.30 28.62
CA GLY A 178 70.22 -12.40 28.24
C GLY A 178 70.03 -11.69 26.90
N ILE A 179 68.95 -11.98 26.16
CA ILE A 179 68.51 -11.18 25.01
C ILE A 179 67.39 -10.24 25.47
N THR A 180 67.50 -8.96 25.11
CA THR A 180 66.43 -7.97 25.25
C THR A 180 66.12 -7.39 23.88
N ASP A 181 64.87 -7.49 23.47
CA ASP A 181 64.37 -7.02 22.18
C ASP A 181 63.37 -5.87 22.37
N SER A 182 63.31 -4.92 21.45
CA SER A 182 62.42 -3.75 21.55
C SER A 182 60.93 -4.10 21.51
N ASN A 183 60.58 -5.20 20.84
CA ASN A 183 59.20 -5.63 20.62
C ASN A 183 58.77 -6.66 21.66
N PHE A 184 59.71 -7.49 22.14
CA PHE A 184 59.41 -8.59 23.08
C PHE A 184 59.90 -8.35 24.51
N GLY A 185 60.70 -7.31 24.76
CA GLY A 185 61.32 -7.07 26.06
C GLY A 185 62.43 -8.08 26.38
N ALA A 186 62.64 -8.36 27.67
CA ALA A 186 63.62 -9.34 28.11
C ALA A 186 63.10 -10.77 27.87
N LEU A 187 63.86 -11.55 27.10
CA LEU A 187 63.46 -12.92 26.73
C LEU A 187 63.80 -13.92 27.85
N SER A 188 63.01 -14.99 27.93
CA SER A 188 63.20 -16.10 28.88
C SER A 188 62.83 -17.45 28.25
N GLY A 189 63.15 -18.55 28.94
CA GLY A 189 62.87 -19.90 28.46
C GLY A 189 63.79 -20.36 27.33
N TYR A 190 63.37 -21.41 26.63
CA TYR A 190 64.09 -22.02 25.51
C TYR A 190 63.34 -21.78 24.20
N GLY A 191 64.06 -21.51 23.12
CA GLY A 191 63.45 -21.34 21.81
C GLY A 191 64.42 -20.92 20.72
N LEU A 192 63.85 -20.34 19.68
CA LEU A 192 64.54 -19.75 18.54
C LEU A 192 64.29 -18.23 18.57
N TYR A 193 65.37 -17.45 18.68
CA TYR A 193 65.35 -16.02 18.41
C TYR A 193 66.06 -15.77 17.09
N ALA A 194 65.41 -15.13 16.13
CA ALA A 194 65.98 -14.82 14.83
C ALA A 194 65.32 -13.57 14.24
N THR A 195 66.10 -12.74 13.55
CA THR A 195 65.57 -11.53 12.88
C THR A 195 64.69 -11.87 11.68
N ASN A 196 65.00 -12.94 10.93
CA ASN A 196 64.21 -13.39 9.79
C ASN A 196 64.14 -14.92 9.77
N ALA A 197 62.92 -15.47 9.82
CA ALA A 197 62.67 -16.91 9.82
C ALA A 197 61.54 -17.26 8.84
N TYR A 198 61.80 -18.21 7.94
CA TYR A 198 60.81 -18.75 7.01
C TYR A 198 60.36 -20.12 7.52
N LEU A 199 59.22 -20.16 8.19
CA LEU A 199 58.68 -21.36 8.83
C LEU A 199 57.54 -21.95 7.97
N LYS A 200 57.51 -23.27 7.80
CA LYS A 200 56.41 -24.04 7.18
C LYS A 200 55.91 -25.08 8.17
N GLY A 201 54.69 -25.57 7.98
CA GLY A 201 54.04 -26.56 8.84
C GLY A 201 53.04 -25.94 9.80
N GLY A 202 52.60 -26.72 10.79
CA GLY A 202 51.70 -26.22 11.84
C GLY A 202 52.45 -25.37 12.86
N ILE A 203 51.88 -24.22 13.22
CA ILE A 203 52.39 -23.33 14.26
C ILE A 203 51.38 -23.32 15.41
N TRP A 204 51.80 -23.79 16.58
CA TRP A 204 51.01 -23.69 17.81
C TRP A 204 51.46 -22.46 18.59
N ALA A 205 50.62 -21.42 18.62
CA ALA A 205 50.91 -20.17 19.33
C ALA A 205 49.87 -19.93 20.43
N THR A 206 50.34 -19.78 21.67
CA THR A 206 49.52 -19.33 22.81
C THR A 206 49.69 -17.84 23.09
N LEU A 207 50.69 -17.21 22.46
CA LEU A 207 50.99 -15.79 22.51
C LEU A 207 51.78 -15.40 21.26
N GLY A 208 51.73 -14.13 20.84
CA GLY A 208 52.62 -13.61 19.80
C GLY A 208 52.09 -12.37 19.09
N ASN A 209 52.90 -11.83 18.18
CA ASN A 209 52.48 -10.79 17.23
C ASN A 209 52.81 -11.24 15.80
N ILE A 210 51.81 -11.29 14.91
CA ILE A 210 51.97 -11.64 13.50
C ILE A 210 51.37 -10.53 12.65
N ALA A 211 52.22 -9.77 11.93
CA ALA A 211 51.78 -8.64 11.08
C ALA A 211 50.86 -7.63 11.80
N GLY A 212 51.13 -7.37 13.09
CA GLY A 212 50.33 -6.49 13.94
C GLY A 212 49.09 -7.14 14.55
N TRP A 213 48.81 -8.41 14.28
CA TRP A 213 47.80 -9.19 15.01
C TRP A 213 48.42 -9.76 16.27
N THR A 214 47.82 -9.45 17.42
CA THR A 214 48.17 -10.00 18.71
C THR A 214 47.45 -11.33 18.90
N ILE A 215 48.20 -12.37 19.23
CA ILE A 215 47.72 -13.69 19.64
C ILE A 215 47.86 -13.76 21.15
N THR A 216 46.80 -14.21 21.80
CA THR A 216 46.77 -14.56 23.23
C THR A 216 46.12 -15.94 23.36
N SER A 217 46.12 -16.51 24.57
CA SER A 217 45.36 -17.74 24.84
C SER A 217 43.85 -17.58 24.64
N ALA A 218 43.37 -16.33 24.60
CA ALA A 218 41.96 -15.97 24.60
C ALA A 218 41.44 -15.52 23.23
N GLN A 219 42.27 -14.79 22.48
CA GLN A 219 41.86 -14.12 21.26
C GLN A 219 43.01 -13.89 20.29
N MET A 220 42.65 -13.76 19.02
CA MET A 220 43.48 -13.14 17.98
C MET A 220 42.87 -11.80 17.61
N SER A 221 43.58 -10.70 17.83
CA SER A 221 43.04 -9.38 17.57
C SER A 221 44.03 -8.40 16.98
N LYS A 222 43.52 -7.42 16.24
CA LYS A 222 44.27 -6.29 15.76
C LYS A 222 43.59 -5.03 16.20
N THR A 223 44.35 -4.25 16.95
CA THR A 223 43.94 -2.93 17.38
C THR A 223 44.31 -1.91 16.31
N TYR A 224 43.44 -0.95 16.07
CA TYR A 224 43.76 0.21 15.23
C TYR A 224 43.33 1.49 15.95
N THR A 225 44.10 2.56 15.74
CA THR A 225 43.74 3.87 16.27
C THR A 225 42.90 4.60 15.23
N HIS A 226 41.73 5.06 15.63
CA HIS A 226 40.83 5.80 14.76
C HIS A 226 41.50 7.13 14.36
N PRO A 227 41.58 7.47 13.05
CA PRO A 227 42.38 8.59 12.57
C PRO A 227 41.86 9.98 12.99
N VAL A 228 40.62 10.06 13.47
CA VAL A 228 39.96 11.33 13.88
C VAL A 228 39.81 11.45 15.40
N THR A 229 39.21 10.46 16.07
CA THR A 229 38.96 10.46 17.51
C THR A 229 40.17 10.01 18.34
N PHE A 230 41.17 9.39 17.71
CA PHE A 230 42.30 8.71 18.38
C PHE A 230 41.87 7.59 19.35
N GLU A 231 40.62 7.15 19.27
CA GLU A 231 40.13 6.00 20.02
C GLU A 231 40.74 4.71 19.49
N VAL A 232 40.80 3.72 20.36
CA VAL A 232 41.48 2.45 20.13
C VAL A 232 40.42 1.40 19.85
N ASP A 233 40.24 1.07 18.57
CA ASP A 233 39.26 0.10 18.10
C ASP A 233 39.92 -1.27 17.88
N GLU A 234 39.11 -2.34 17.86
CA GLU A 234 39.60 -3.71 17.77
C GLU A 234 38.81 -4.54 16.76
N VAL A 235 39.53 -5.26 15.91
CA VAL A 235 39.02 -6.41 15.14
C VAL A 235 39.55 -7.66 15.82
N ALA A 236 38.67 -8.51 16.36
CA ALA A 236 39.06 -9.69 17.13
C ALA A 236 38.29 -10.94 16.71
N LEU A 237 38.95 -12.08 16.87
CA LEU A 237 38.36 -13.41 17.03
C LEU A 237 38.60 -13.81 18.49
N ASN A 238 37.53 -13.89 19.28
CA ASN A 238 37.61 -14.12 20.72
C ASN A 238 36.98 -15.48 21.08
N ALA A 239 37.59 -16.18 22.04
CA ALA A 239 37.13 -17.47 22.56
C ALA A 239 36.91 -17.51 24.09
N THR A 240 37.15 -16.42 24.83
CA THR A 240 37.03 -16.40 26.31
C THR A 240 35.69 -15.94 26.85
N SER A 241 34.88 -15.22 26.08
CA SER A 241 33.43 -15.25 26.29
C SER A 241 32.84 -16.35 25.41
N ASN A 242 31.60 -16.78 25.64
CA ASN A 242 30.97 -17.90 24.92
C ASN A 242 30.68 -17.61 23.43
N ASP A 243 31.55 -16.83 22.78
CA ASP A 243 31.24 -15.85 21.77
C ASP A 243 32.31 -15.89 20.67
N ILE A 244 32.19 -16.83 19.75
CA ILE A 244 32.90 -16.71 18.47
C ILE A 244 32.20 -15.56 17.73
N GLY A 245 32.74 -14.35 17.85
CA GLY A 245 32.20 -13.18 17.18
C GLY A 245 33.21 -12.43 16.32
N LEU A 246 32.76 -11.98 15.14
CA LEU A 246 33.49 -11.02 14.32
C LEU A 246 32.85 -9.65 14.55
N HIS A 247 33.67 -8.72 15.02
CA HIS A 247 33.27 -7.33 15.23
C HIS A 247 34.08 -6.44 14.31
N VAL A 248 33.41 -5.80 13.36
CA VAL A 248 34.03 -4.81 12.46
C VAL A 248 33.48 -3.45 12.82
N TRP A 249 34.35 -2.60 13.32
CA TRP A 249 34.09 -1.18 13.47
C TRP A 249 34.22 -0.52 12.10
N MET A 250 33.18 0.20 11.69
CA MET A 250 33.02 0.75 10.35
C MET A 250 32.75 2.26 10.48
N ASP A 251 33.74 3.06 10.88
CA ASP A 251 33.61 4.50 10.73
C ASP A 251 34.59 5.02 9.67
N LYS A 252 34.02 5.55 8.59
CA LYS A 252 34.78 6.24 7.55
C LYS A 252 34.51 7.75 7.58
N ASP A 253 33.37 8.23 8.09
CA ASP A 253 32.90 9.58 7.72
C ASP A 253 31.97 10.31 8.73
N ALA A 254 31.88 9.98 10.03
CA ALA A 254 31.11 10.83 10.95
C ALA A 254 31.57 10.87 12.40
N VAL A 255 32.13 12.03 12.76
CA VAL A 255 32.40 12.55 14.11
C VAL A 255 31.38 12.01 15.15
N ASN A 256 31.82 11.03 15.96
CA ASN A 256 31.22 10.57 17.23
C ASN A 256 30.02 9.60 17.17
N VAL A 257 29.74 8.89 16.08
CA VAL A 257 28.69 7.85 16.09
C VAL A 257 29.24 6.51 15.61
N PRO A 258 29.79 5.66 16.52
CA PRO A 258 30.45 4.44 16.14
C PRO A 258 29.49 3.49 15.42
N ALA A 259 29.93 2.97 14.28
CA ALA A 259 29.20 1.95 13.54
C ALA A 259 29.88 0.59 13.74
N MET A 260 29.09 -0.44 14.04
CA MET A 260 29.58 -1.78 14.27
C MET A 260 28.75 -2.82 13.54
N LEU A 261 29.44 -3.74 12.87
CA LEU A 261 28.90 -5.01 12.42
C LEU A 261 29.36 -6.10 13.39
N SER A 262 28.41 -6.73 14.08
CA SER A 262 28.67 -7.86 14.99
C SER A 262 28.03 -9.12 14.40
N ILE A 263 28.79 -10.21 14.34
CA ILE A 263 28.34 -11.56 13.99
C ILE A 263 28.70 -12.48 15.15
N GLY A 264 27.85 -13.44 15.51
CA GLY A 264 28.08 -14.31 16.66
C GLY A 264 27.42 -13.72 17.89
N ALA A 265 28.15 -13.59 19.01
CA ALA A 265 27.60 -12.87 20.15
C ALA A 265 27.49 -11.37 19.86
N ILE A 266 26.35 -10.80 20.24
CA ILE A 266 26.05 -9.42 19.90
C ILE A 266 26.63 -8.48 20.94
N LYS A 267 27.47 -7.56 20.46
CA LYS A 267 27.86 -6.37 21.18
C LYS A 267 26.94 -5.21 20.81
N ASP A 268 26.57 -4.41 21.80
CA ASP A 268 25.94 -3.11 21.58
C ASP A 268 27.00 -2.04 21.26
N TYR A 269 26.54 -0.83 20.86
CA TYR A 269 27.43 0.30 20.55
C TYR A 269 28.33 0.75 21.71
N THR A 270 28.06 0.30 22.95
CA THR A 270 28.92 0.55 24.13
C THR A 270 30.00 -0.51 24.30
N ASN A 271 30.16 -1.40 23.32
CA ASN A 271 31.06 -2.55 23.35
C ASN A 271 30.72 -3.54 24.49
N THR A 272 29.48 -3.51 25.00
CA THR A 272 29.00 -4.45 26.00
C THR A 272 28.38 -5.66 25.32
N ILE A 273 28.83 -6.85 25.70
CA ILE A 273 28.26 -8.11 25.20
C ILE A 273 26.88 -8.30 25.85
N SER A 274 25.84 -8.37 25.04
CA SER A 274 24.52 -8.77 25.51
C SER A 274 24.54 -10.26 25.86
N ALA A 275 24.47 -10.57 27.16
CA ALA A 275 24.50 -11.95 27.64
C ALA A 275 23.39 -12.77 26.98
N ASN A 276 23.77 -13.87 26.31
CA ASN A 276 22.88 -14.83 25.62
C ASN A 276 22.24 -14.36 24.30
N GLU A 277 22.73 -13.28 23.68
CA GLU A 277 22.23 -12.86 22.38
C GLU A 277 23.21 -13.16 21.25
N PHE A 278 22.77 -14.01 20.33
CA PHE A 278 23.58 -14.49 19.22
C PHE A 278 22.89 -14.20 17.88
N GLY A 279 23.64 -13.74 16.88
CA GLY A 279 23.11 -13.44 15.56
C GLY A 279 24.00 -12.55 14.72
N ILE A 280 23.37 -11.67 13.94
CA ILE A 280 24.05 -10.62 13.16
C ILE A 280 23.37 -9.29 13.41
N GLN A 281 24.15 -8.24 13.67
CA GLN A 281 23.67 -6.88 13.88
C GLN A 281 24.54 -5.86 13.15
N TYR A 282 23.91 -4.86 12.55
CA TYR A 282 24.55 -3.59 12.21
C TYR A 282 23.89 -2.46 12.97
N GLN A 283 24.69 -1.73 13.74
CA GLN A 283 24.26 -0.61 14.57
C GLN A 283 25.18 0.59 14.34
N ARG A 284 24.62 1.80 14.36
CA ARG A 284 25.36 3.06 14.32
C ARG A 284 24.89 3.94 15.48
N GLY A 285 25.71 4.09 16.52
CA GLY A 285 25.29 4.70 17.78
C GLY A 285 24.09 3.97 18.38
N SER A 286 23.02 4.69 18.73
CA SER A 286 21.77 4.08 19.20
C SER A 286 20.92 3.45 18.08
N ASP A 287 21.18 3.78 16.82
CA ASP A 287 20.33 3.37 15.70
C ASP A 287 20.66 1.95 15.25
N THR A 288 19.67 1.05 15.33
CA THR A 288 19.80 -0.31 14.79
C THR A 288 19.24 -0.37 13.37
N TYR A 289 20.11 -0.66 12.41
CA TYR A 289 19.70 -0.82 11.01
C TYR A 289 19.19 -2.22 10.75
N PHE A 290 19.86 -3.25 11.29
CA PHE A 290 19.30 -4.58 11.38
C PHE A 290 19.86 -5.30 12.61
N ARG A 291 19.05 -6.20 13.16
CA ARG A 291 19.43 -7.10 14.26
C ARG A 291 18.64 -8.38 14.08
N LEU A 292 19.35 -9.45 13.74
CA LEU A 292 18.82 -10.78 13.45
C LEU A 292 19.45 -11.74 14.45
N THR A 293 18.81 -11.87 15.60
CA THR A 293 19.33 -12.62 16.75
C THR A 293 18.34 -13.69 17.18
N ASN A 294 18.70 -14.48 18.17
CA ASN A 294 17.81 -15.45 18.81
C ASN A 294 16.63 -14.80 19.56
N SER A 295 16.71 -13.51 19.90
CA SER A 295 15.68 -12.78 20.67
C SER A 295 14.99 -11.65 19.88
N VAL A 296 15.66 -11.07 18.89
CA VAL A 296 15.17 -9.92 18.13
C VAL A 296 15.38 -10.16 16.63
N GLN A 297 14.35 -9.95 15.82
CA GLN A 297 14.48 -9.92 14.37
C GLN A 297 13.89 -8.62 13.83
N GLN A 298 14.77 -7.72 13.36
CA GLN A 298 14.39 -6.43 12.80
C GLN A 298 15.31 -5.98 11.66
N ILE A 299 14.73 -5.30 10.67
CA ILE A 299 15.43 -4.64 9.55
C ILE A 299 14.77 -3.27 9.31
N ALA A 300 15.52 -2.18 9.35
CA ALA A 300 15.05 -0.81 9.15
C ALA A 300 13.81 -0.45 10.00
N GLY A 301 13.77 -0.95 11.24
CA GLY A 301 12.65 -0.77 12.17
C GLY A 301 11.37 -1.51 11.79
N TRP A 302 11.41 -2.44 10.83
CA TRP A 302 10.40 -3.49 10.67
C TRP A 302 10.81 -4.67 11.52
N ASN A 303 9.88 -5.16 12.33
CA ASN A 303 10.03 -6.35 13.14
C ASN A 303 9.41 -7.53 12.41
N PHE A 304 9.91 -8.73 12.68
CA PHE A 304 9.30 -9.95 12.17
C PHE A 304 9.57 -11.13 13.10
N ASN A 305 8.75 -12.15 12.99
CA ASN A 305 8.93 -13.44 13.66
C ASN A 305 8.25 -14.53 12.82
N ASN A 306 8.09 -15.73 13.38
CA ASN A 306 7.40 -16.83 12.72
C ASN A 306 5.89 -16.60 12.46
N THR A 307 5.28 -15.56 13.04
CA THR A 307 3.84 -15.28 12.92
C THR A 307 3.51 -14.00 12.15
N ALA A 308 4.44 -13.05 12.03
CA ALA A 308 4.12 -11.77 11.39
C ALA A 308 5.37 -11.00 10.94
N ILE A 309 5.14 -10.04 10.02
CA ILE A 309 6.03 -8.93 9.69
C ILE A 309 5.27 -7.65 10.04
N TRP A 310 5.85 -6.74 10.81
CA TRP A 310 5.15 -5.54 11.26
C TRP A 310 6.04 -4.33 11.51
N LYS A 311 5.41 -3.17 11.44
CA LYS A 311 5.93 -1.92 11.97
C LYS A 311 4.81 -1.25 12.74
N LEU A 312 4.94 -1.17 14.06
CA LEU A 312 3.96 -0.60 14.98
C LEU A 312 4.63 0.50 15.79
N GLY A 313 3.90 1.56 16.13
CA GLY A 313 4.37 2.59 17.05
C GLY A 313 4.42 2.11 18.50
N SER A 314 3.56 1.15 18.87
CA SER A 314 3.62 0.43 20.15
C SER A 314 2.91 -0.92 20.09
N GLY A 315 3.19 -1.78 21.07
CA GLY A 315 2.63 -3.11 21.17
C GLY A 315 3.24 -4.13 20.21
N THR A 316 2.59 -5.28 20.10
CA THR A 316 2.96 -6.38 19.19
C THR A 316 1.74 -6.82 18.38
N PRO A 317 1.91 -7.56 17.27
CA PRO A 317 0.79 -8.11 16.50
C PRO A 317 -0.26 -8.86 17.33
N SER A 318 0.15 -9.49 18.44
CA SER A 318 -0.71 -10.27 19.34
C SER A 318 -1.13 -9.53 20.62
N SER A 319 -0.53 -8.38 20.94
CA SER A 319 -0.82 -7.65 22.18
C SER A 319 -0.77 -6.14 21.97
N SER A 320 -1.95 -5.52 22.00
CA SER A 320 -2.16 -4.07 21.88
C SER A 320 -1.47 -3.40 20.66
N PRO A 321 -1.64 -3.93 19.43
CA PRO A 321 -1.00 -3.35 18.25
C PRO A 321 -1.50 -1.92 18.00
N ALA A 322 -0.60 -0.96 17.78
CA ALA A 322 -1.00 0.43 17.54
C ALA A 322 -0.07 1.15 16.56
N SER A 323 -0.64 2.12 15.86
CA SER A 323 0.02 3.09 14.98
C SER A 323 0.93 2.43 13.94
N GLY A 324 0.38 1.61 13.05
CA GLY A 324 1.21 0.92 12.07
C GLY A 324 0.55 -0.18 11.26
N ILE A 325 1.35 -1.08 10.73
CA ILE A 325 0.93 -2.14 9.81
C ILE A 325 1.44 -3.50 10.27
N VAL A 326 0.61 -4.53 10.12
CA VAL A 326 0.91 -5.94 10.42
C VAL A 326 0.51 -6.79 9.23
N ILE A 327 1.42 -7.66 8.79
CA ILE A 327 1.17 -8.77 7.85
C ILE A 327 1.36 -10.06 8.65
N ASN A 328 0.30 -10.82 8.89
CA ASN A 328 0.37 -12.01 9.74
C ASN A 328 0.29 -13.32 8.93
N SER A 329 0.66 -14.42 9.59
CA SER A 329 0.65 -15.78 9.03
C SER A 329 -0.75 -16.32 8.77
N ALA A 330 -1.80 -15.68 9.29
CA ALA A 330 -3.19 -15.96 8.94
C ALA A 330 -3.61 -15.34 7.59
N GLY A 331 -2.67 -14.73 6.84
CA GLY A 331 -2.94 -14.13 5.54
C GLY A 331 -3.64 -12.77 5.62
N ALA A 332 -3.59 -12.08 6.77
CA ALA A 332 -4.19 -10.77 6.94
C ALA A 332 -3.13 -9.65 6.86
N ILE A 333 -3.48 -8.57 6.15
CA ILE A 333 -2.77 -7.29 6.16
C ILE A 333 -3.66 -6.29 6.89
N THR A 334 -3.18 -5.75 8.00
CA THR A 334 -3.97 -4.83 8.84
C THR A 334 -3.20 -3.55 9.13
N VAL A 335 -3.83 -2.41 8.87
CA VAL A 335 -3.38 -1.08 9.28
C VAL A 335 -4.13 -0.69 10.56
N TYR A 336 -3.38 -0.41 11.60
CA TYR A 336 -3.87 0.01 12.92
C TYR A 336 -3.83 1.53 13.06
N GLY A 337 -4.87 2.09 13.69
CA GLY A 337 -4.91 3.48 14.15
C GLY A 337 -4.07 3.70 15.41
N ASN A 338 -4.30 4.79 16.13
CA ASN A 338 -3.49 5.17 17.31
C ASN A 338 -3.49 4.16 18.47
N TYR A 339 -4.44 3.23 18.47
CA TYR A 339 -4.56 2.14 19.45
C TYR A 339 -4.79 0.81 18.69
N TRP A 340 -5.44 -0.18 19.32
CA TRP A 340 -5.75 -1.51 18.76
C TRP A 340 -6.82 -1.55 17.65
N GLN A 341 -7.13 -0.40 17.06
CA GLN A 341 -8.24 -0.19 16.15
C GLN A 341 -7.81 -0.53 14.72
N LYS A 342 -8.42 -1.55 14.10
CA LYS A 342 -8.17 -1.89 12.69
C LYS A 342 -8.83 -0.83 11.80
N ARG A 343 -8.05 0.05 11.20
CA ARG A 343 -8.56 1.11 10.30
C ARG A 343 -8.81 0.58 8.91
N VAL A 344 -7.89 -0.25 8.41
CA VAL A 344 -8.02 -0.95 7.14
C VAL A 344 -7.51 -2.37 7.33
N ALA A 345 -8.25 -3.37 6.85
CA ALA A 345 -7.79 -4.75 6.88
C ALA A 345 -8.18 -5.50 5.60
N LEU A 346 -7.23 -6.22 5.03
CA LEU A 346 -7.44 -7.24 4.00
C LEU A 346 -7.22 -8.60 4.66
N TYR A 347 -8.20 -9.50 4.59
CA TYR A 347 -8.10 -10.79 5.27
C TYR A 347 -9.06 -11.85 4.71
N TYR A 348 -8.77 -13.11 5.04
CA TYR A 348 -9.69 -14.24 4.91
C TYR A 348 -9.71 -14.98 6.25
N SER A 349 -10.87 -15.08 6.90
CA SER A 349 -11.01 -15.83 8.16
C SER A 349 -12.02 -16.97 8.08
N ALA A 350 -13.05 -16.83 7.25
CA ALA A 350 -14.04 -17.86 6.94
C ALA A 350 -14.75 -17.50 5.63
N SER A 351 -15.57 -18.41 5.08
CA SER A 351 -16.36 -18.19 3.85
C SER A 351 -17.34 -17.02 3.94
N ASN A 352 -17.78 -16.67 5.15
CA ASN A 352 -18.66 -15.53 5.43
C ASN A 352 -17.93 -14.31 6.01
N ASN A 353 -16.59 -14.37 6.15
CA ASN A 353 -15.81 -13.30 6.76
C ASN A 353 -14.43 -13.17 6.10
N TRP A 354 -14.43 -12.54 4.94
CA TRP A 354 -13.27 -12.27 4.09
C TRP A 354 -13.49 -10.99 3.31
N GLY A 355 -12.39 -10.38 2.87
CA GLY A 355 -12.40 -9.20 2.03
C GLY A 355 -11.48 -8.07 2.50
N LEU A 356 -11.78 -6.87 2.03
CA LEU A 356 -11.15 -5.61 2.41
C LEU A 356 -12.17 -4.77 3.19
N ILE A 357 -11.85 -4.34 4.40
CA ILE A 357 -12.69 -3.48 5.24
C ILE A 357 -11.95 -2.20 5.60
N GLY A 358 -12.67 -1.07 5.66
CA GLY A 358 -12.19 0.19 6.19
C GLY A 358 -13.19 0.81 7.16
N THR A 359 -12.70 1.31 8.29
CA THR A 359 -13.52 1.91 9.36
C THR A 359 -13.13 3.36 9.63
N ASN A 360 -14.10 4.19 10.04
CA ASN A 360 -13.84 5.55 10.52
C ASN A 360 -13.27 5.56 11.94
N GLU A 361 -13.07 6.74 12.51
CA GLU A 361 -12.54 6.93 13.87
C GLU A 361 -13.38 6.23 14.95
N SER A 362 -14.71 6.25 14.77
CA SER A 362 -15.73 5.61 15.61
C SER A 362 -15.93 4.12 15.36
N TYR A 363 -15.03 3.45 14.60
CA TYR A 363 -15.08 2.03 14.25
C TYR A 363 -16.26 1.60 13.40
N GLN A 364 -16.96 2.54 12.79
CA GLN A 364 -18.04 2.23 11.86
C GLN A 364 -17.43 1.91 10.50
N THR A 365 -17.89 0.83 9.89
CA THR A 365 -17.51 0.45 8.53
C THR A 365 -17.90 1.56 7.55
N VAL A 366 -16.91 2.14 6.89
CA VAL A 366 -17.10 3.10 5.81
C VAL A 366 -17.18 2.35 4.48
N PHE A 367 -16.38 1.30 4.33
CA PHE A 367 -16.48 0.40 3.18
C PHE A 367 -16.08 -1.03 3.57
N GLN A 368 -16.67 -2.01 2.90
CA GLN A 368 -16.31 -3.42 2.97
C GLN A 368 -16.53 -4.05 1.60
N LEU A 369 -15.59 -4.86 1.13
CA LEU A 369 -15.64 -5.55 -0.15
C LEU A 369 -15.23 -7.01 0.04
N GLY A 370 -16.07 -7.96 -0.35
CA GLY A 370 -15.83 -9.41 -0.20
C GLY A 370 -17.10 -10.16 0.20
N SER A 371 -17.09 -10.76 1.40
CA SER A 371 -18.26 -11.45 2.00
C SER A 371 -19.49 -10.55 2.17
N THR A 372 -19.29 -9.25 2.31
CA THR A 372 -20.30 -8.19 2.26
C THR A 372 -19.73 -7.06 1.43
N ASN A 373 -20.54 -6.45 0.56
CA ASN A 373 -20.09 -5.38 -0.33
C ASN A 373 -20.90 -4.11 -0.04
N GLN A 374 -20.22 -3.10 0.50
CA GLN A 374 -20.82 -1.83 0.89
C GLN A 374 -19.80 -0.68 0.78
N ILE A 375 -20.22 0.48 0.29
CA ILE A 375 -19.43 1.73 0.27
C ILE A 375 -20.33 2.88 0.76
N ALA A 376 -19.93 3.55 1.84
CA ALA A 376 -20.60 4.72 2.40
C ALA A 376 -22.12 4.53 2.59
N GLY A 377 -22.51 3.38 3.15
CA GLY A 377 -23.92 3.04 3.39
C GLY A 377 -24.65 2.42 2.18
N TRP A 378 -24.09 2.48 0.98
CA TRP A 378 -24.63 1.80 -0.20
C TRP A 378 -24.15 0.36 -0.26
N ALA A 379 -25.06 -0.59 -0.12
CA ALA A 379 -24.81 -2.01 -0.33
C ALA A 379 -24.92 -2.36 -1.81
N PHE A 380 -24.20 -3.39 -2.24
CA PHE A 380 -24.37 -3.95 -3.57
C PHE A 380 -24.15 -5.45 -3.59
N ASP A 381 -24.83 -6.11 -4.50
CA ASP A 381 -24.71 -7.54 -4.75
C ASP A 381 -24.79 -7.81 -6.25
N THR A 382 -24.93 -9.08 -6.64
CA THR A 382 -25.00 -9.48 -8.05
C THR A 382 -26.22 -8.92 -8.79
N SER A 383 -27.20 -8.37 -8.08
CA SER A 383 -28.48 -7.93 -8.62
C SER A 383 -28.82 -6.47 -8.35
N LYS A 384 -28.18 -5.79 -7.39
CA LYS A 384 -28.54 -4.40 -7.04
C LYS A 384 -27.39 -3.59 -6.44
N ILE A 385 -27.52 -2.27 -6.55
CA ILE A 385 -26.81 -1.25 -5.77
C ILE A 385 -27.87 -0.44 -5.02
N TYR A 386 -27.81 -0.36 -3.69
CA TYR A 386 -28.93 0.12 -2.90
C TYR A 386 -28.52 0.70 -1.54
N ASN A 387 -29.36 1.60 -1.01
CA ASN A 387 -29.40 1.98 0.40
C ASN A 387 -30.86 1.91 0.90
N SER A 388 -31.17 2.48 2.06
CA SER A 388 -32.51 2.44 2.65
C SER A 388 -33.57 3.21 1.86
N GLY A 389 -33.19 4.21 1.06
CA GLY A 389 -34.14 5.07 0.33
C GLY A 389 -34.13 4.87 -1.19
N VAL A 390 -33.03 4.38 -1.77
CA VAL A 390 -32.84 4.31 -3.23
C VAL A 390 -32.14 3.01 -3.62
N ARG A 391 -32.56 2.39 -4.72
CA ARG A 391 -31.86 1.26 -5.34
C ARG A 391 -31.88 1.31 -6.87
N LEU A 392 -30.78 0.87 -7.47
CA LEU A 392 -30.68 0.47 -8.86
C LEU A 392 -30.58 -1.06 -8.89
N GLU A 393 -31.58 -1.73 -9.44
CA GLU A 393 -31.70 -3.19 -9.40
C GLU A 393 -31.83 -3.73 -10.83
N ALA A 394 -31.17 -4.86 -11.07
CA ALA A 394 -31.18 -5.65 -12.30
C ALA A 394 -31.49 -7.11 -11.98
N SER A 395 -32.43 -7.33 -11.06
CA SER A 395 -32.88 -8.65 -10.65
C SER A 395 -33.99 -9.18 -11.55
N ALA A 396 -34.42 -10.42 -11.29
CA ALA A 396 -35.57 -11.00 -11.95
C ALA A 396 -36.91 -10.35 -11.54
N SER A 397 -36.97 -9.54 -10.48
CA SER A 397 -38.18 -8.83 -10.01
C SER A 397 -38.20 -7.34 -10.39
N LEU A 398 -37.03 -6.75 -10.63
CA LEU A 398 -36.88 -5.33 -10.98
C LEU A 398 -35.64 -5.11 -11.87
N LYS A 399 -35.84 -4.47 -13.02
CA LYS A 399 -34.77 -3.92 -13.86
C LYS A 399 -34.91 -2.40 -13.97
N GLY A 400 -34.43 -1.66 -12.98
CA GLY A 400 -34.48 -0.20 -12.97
C GLY A 400 -34.23 0.47 -11.61
N LEU A 401 -34.66 1.72 -11.48
CA LEU A 401 -34.57 2.55 -10.29
C LEU A 401 -35.82 2.39 -9.40
N GLY A 402 -35.60 2.11 -8.12
CA GLY A 402 -36.61 2.17 -7.06
C GLY A 402 -36.25 3.23 -6.02
N VAL A 403 -37.21 4.08 -5.64
CA VAL A 403 -37.14 4.95 -4.45
C VAL A 403 -38.18 4.48 -3.46
N ASN A 404 -37.79 4.27 -2.21
CA ASN A 404 -38.60 3.66 -1.17
C ASN A 404 -38.74 4.62 0.03
N ASP A 405 -39.88 4.57 0.72
CA ASP A 405 -40.19 5.37 1.92
C ASP A 405 -39.94 4.64 3.25
N GLY A 406 -39.29 3.48 3.19
CA GLY A 406 -39.05 2.55 4.29
C GLY A 406 -39.95 1.31 4.27
N ALA A 407 -41.05 1.31 3.52
CA ALA A 407 -41.98 0.16 3.42
C ALA A 407 -42.39 -0.18 1.99
N THR A 408 -42.56 0.82 1.11
CA THR A 408 -43.03 0.62 -0.26
C THR A 408 -42.23 1.47 -1.24
N ASP A 409 -42.12 1.00 -2.48
CA ASP A 409 -41.49 1.82 -3.51
C ASP A 409 -42.47 2.90 -3.96
N VAL A 410 -42.14 4.15 -3.64
CA VAL A 410 -42.91 5.34 -4.01
C VAL A 410 -42.60 5.80 -5.43
N VAL A 411 -41.41 5.48 -5.96
CA VAL A 411 -41.03 5.71 -7.36
C VAL A 411 -40.39 4.46 -7.93
N LYS A 412 -40.88 4.04 -9.09
CA LYS A 412 -40.47 2.85 -9.82
C LYS A 412 -40.25 3.24 -11.29
N VAL A 413 -39.00 3.22 -11.77
CA VAL A 413 -38.64 3.47 -13.18
C VAL A 413 -37.85 2.28 -13.74
N GLY A 414 -38.42 1.48 -14.63
CA GLY A 414 -37.79 0.24 -15.13
C GLY A 414 -38.76 -0.79 -15.73
N ASP A 415 -38.25 -1.99 -16.01
CA ASP A 415 -39.05 -3.17 -16.37
C ASP A 415 -39.34 -3.99 -15.09
N PHE A 416 -40.62 -4.14 -14.75
CA PHE A 416 -41.09 -4.72 -13.49
C PHE A 416 -41.82 -6.04 -13.75
N THR A 417 -41.30 -7.12 -13.18
CA THR A 417 -41.86 -8.47 -13.27
C THR A 417 -42.61 -8.78 -11.99
N ASN A 418 -43.92 -8.51 -11.97
CA ASN A 418 -44.76 -8.85 -10.81
C ASN A 418 -45.00 -10.36 -10.73
N ALA A 419 -44.46 -11.00 -9.70
CA ALA A 419 -45.05 -12.22 -9.14
C ALA A 419 -46.20 -11.80 -8.21
N SER A 420 -47.44 -12.11 -8.61
CA SER A 420 -48.71 -11.89 -7.90
C SER A 420 -48.98 -10.50 -7.29
N GLU A 421 -49.74 -9.71 -8.06
CA GLU A 421 -50.75 -8.70 -7.68
C GLU A 421 -50.41 -7.22 -7.43
N SER A 422 -51.31 -6.39 -7.99
CA SER A 422 -51.65 -5.01 -7.66
C SER A 422 -50.70 -3.87 -8.07
N TYR A 423 -50.60 -3.66 -9.39
CA TYR A 423 -50.99 -2.34 -9.86
C TYR A 423 -52.52 -2.34 -9.90
N THR A 424 -53.21 -1.25 -9.55
CA THR A 424 -54.58 -1.05 -10.04
C THR A 424 -54.52 -0.82 -11.54
N THR A 425 -54.21 -1.87 -12.29
CA THR A 425 -54.78 -2.07 -13.60
C THR A 425 -56.23 -2.45 -13.33
N SER A 426 -57.10 -1.45 -13.07
CA SER A 426 -58.37 -1.54 -13.78
C SER A 426 -57.94 -1.60 -15.23
N THR A 427 -58.09 -2.77 -15.83
CA THR A 427 -58.06 -2.92 -17.27
C THR A 427 -58.94 -1.83 -17.86
N MET A 428 -58.33 -0.74 -18.31
CA MET A 428 -58.86 -0.05 -19.48
C MET A 428 -58.66 -1.10 -20.58
N PRO A 429 -59.75 -1.73 -21.07
CA PRO A 429 -59.62 -2.69 -22.15
C PRO A 429 -58.90 -1.98 -23.28
N ASN A 430 -57.86 -2.64 -23.81
CA ASN A 430 -57.12 -2.31 -25.03
C ASN A 430 -57.56 -1.01 -25.70
N ALA A 431 -56.70 0.01 -25.61
CA ALA A 431 -56.77 1.12 -26.54
C ALA A 431 -56.33 0.64 -27.93
N PRO A 432 -57.22 0.70 -28.94
CA PRO A 432 -56.85 1.25 -30.22
C PRO A 432 -57.33 2.71 -30.28
N ASN A 433 -56.34 3.59 -30.50
CA ASN A 433 -56.46 4.90 -31.13
C ASN A 433 -57.00 6.08 -30.26
N PRO A 434 -56.20 7.15 -30.02
CA PRO A 434 -56.62 8.31 -29.25
C PRO A 434 -57.39 9.27 -30.16
N ALA A 435 -58.69 9.07 -30.32
CA ALA A 435 -59.56 10.01 -31.03
C ALA A 435 -61.01 9.93 -30.51
N SER A 436 -61.28 10.44 -29.30
CA SER A 436 -62.61 10.97 -28.94
C SER A 436 -62.63 11.47 -27.50
N ALA A 437 -63.03 12.73 -27.33
CA ALA A 437 -63.68 13.18 -26.11
C ALA A 437 -64.80 12.19 -25.75
N TRP A 438 -65.00 11.91 -24.47
CA TRP A 438 -66.15 11.10 -24.04
C TRP A 438 -67.44 11.89 -24.27
N THR A 439 -67.99 11.81 -25.48
CA THR A 439 -69.41 12.01 -25.74
C THR A 439 -70.10 10.70 -25.39
N ILE A 440 -70.82 10.66 -24.25
CA ILE A 440 -71.97 9.75 -24.17
C ILE A 440 -73.05 10.40 -25.04
N GLU A 441 -72.97 10.11 -26.34
CA GLU A 441 -74.07 10.34 -27.26
C GLU A 441 -75.00 9.13 -27.12
N ILE A 442 -75.96 9.19 -26.19
CA ILE A 442 -77.09 8.25 -26.25
C ILE A 442 -77.99 8.77 -27.37
N ASN A 443 -77.64 8.38 -28.59
CA ASN A 443 -78.47 8.65 -29.75
C ASN A 443 -79.69 7.71 -29.70
N VAL A 444 -80.65 8.02 -28.83
CA VAL A 444 -81.98 7.41 -28.89
C VAL A 444 -82.74 8.11 -30.01
N ASN A 445 -82.61 7.60 -31.24
CA ASN A 445 -83.57 7.82 -32.32
C ASN A 445 -84.90 7.10 -32.03
N ASN A 446 -85.38 7.17 -30.78
CA ASN A 446 -86.66 6.59 -30.41
C ASN A 446 -87.73 7.65 -30.55
N ARG A 447 -88.48 7.55 -31.64
CA ARG A 447 -89.79 8.16 -31.81
C ARG A 447 -90.69 7.69 -30.66
N LEU A 448 -90.80 8.49 -29.59
CA LEU A 448 -91.72 8.21 -28.49
C LEU A 448 -93.13 8.62 -28.90
N THR A 449 -93.77 7.85 -29.77
CA THR A 449 -95.19 8.02 -30.12
C THR A 449 -96.05 7.47 -29.00
N TRP A 450 -96.86 8.34 -28.38
CA TRP A 450 -97.76 7.97 -27.30
C TRP A 450 -99.10 7.51 -27.88
N ASN A 451 -99.27 6.20 -28.07
CA ASN A 451 -100.59 5.61 -28.33
C ASN A 451 -101.20 5.22 -26.97
N SER A 452 -102.19 5.98 -26.52
CA SER A 452 -102.93 5.68 -25.30
C SER A 452 -103.83 4.46 -25.48
N TYR A 453 -103.43 3.31 -24.95
CA TYR A 453 -104.36 2.29 -24.46
C TYR A 453 -103.76 1.60 -23.23
N GLY A 454 -104.40 1.82 -22.07
CA GLY A 454 -104.35 0.90 -20.94
C GLY A 454 -103.11 0.94 -20.03
N ALA A 455 -103.26 1.70 -18.94
CA ALA A 455 -102.80 1.41 -17.58
C ALA A 455 -101.33 1.65 -17.17
N ASN A 456 -101.25 2.51 -16.14
CA ASN A 456 -100.30 2.55 -15.02
C ASN A 456 -98.89 3.14 -15.24
N TYR A 457 -98.83 4.46 -15.37
CA TYR A 457 -97.81 5.29 -14.69
C TYR A 457 -98.48 6.55 -14.13
N GLY A 458 -98.19 6.86 -12.87
CA GLY A 458 -98.96 7.78 -12.01
C GLY A 458 -99.11 9.21 -12.55
N MET A 459 -100.36 9.58 -12.83
CA MET A 459 -100.79 10.96 -13.05
C MET A 459 -101.60 11.43 -11.85
N ALA A 460 -101.31 12.65 -11.39
CA ALA A 460 -101.96 13.26 -10.22
C ALA A 460 -103.42 13.66 -10.52
N SER A 461 -104.30 13.23 -9.61
CA SER A 461 -105.62 13.78 -9.24
C SER A 461 -106.47 14.45 -10.32
N SER A 462 -107.49 13.72 -10.80
CA SER A 462 -108.65 14.30 -11.49
C SER A 462 -109.56 15.04 -10.51
N ASN A 463 -109.63 16.36 -10.65
CA ASN A 463 -110.69 17.20 -10.09
C ASN A 463 -111.42 17.87 -11.26
N THR A 464 -112.74 17.74 -11.32
CA THR A 464 -113.56 17.83 -12.54
C THR A 464 -114.05 19.23 -12.90
N ASP A 465 -113.21 20.27 -12.80
CA ASP A 465 -113.54 21.63 -13.27
C ASP A 465 -112.28 22.46 -13.64
N PHE A 466 -111.43 21.95 -14.53
CA PHE A 466 -110.30 22.71 -15.06
C PHE A 466 -110.40 22.93 -16.58
N THR A 467 -110.28 24.20 -16.99
CA THR A 467 -110.12 24.65 -18.39
C THR A 467 -108.66 24.52 -18.89
N SER A 468 -107.75 23.97 -18.07
CA SER A 468 -106.33 23.78 -18.36
C SER A 468 -105.79 22.44 -17.84
N TYR A 469 -105.05 21.71 -18.67
CA TYR A 469 -104.35 20.47 -18.32
C TYR A 469 -102.84 20.68 -18.34
N GLN A 470 -102.15 20.23 -17.28
CA GLN A 470 -100.68 20.23 -17.23
C GLN A 470 -100.13 18.81 -17.46
N TRP A 471 -99.21 18.69 -18.41
CA TRP A 471 -98.52 17.45 -18.71
C TRP A 471 -97.04 17.56 -18.33
N ARG A 472 -96.46 16.49 -17.78
CA ARG A 472 -95.03 16.43 -17.45
C ARG A 472 -94.46 15.06 -17.77
N THR A 473 -93.29 15.04 -18.39
CA THR A 473 -92.44 13.85 -18.51
C THR A 473 -91.11 14.10 -17.82
N TYR A 474 -90.46 13.05 -17.33
CA TYR A 474 -89.15 13.18 -16.72
C TYR A 474 -88.22 12.02 -17.05
N LEU A 475 -86.94 12.34 -17.11
CA LEU A 475 -85.84 11.39 -17.19
C LEU A 475 -85.07 11.40 -15.86
N THR A 476 -84.92 10.23 -15.23
CA THR A 476 -84.07 10.10 -14.04
C THR A 476 -82.61 10.06 -14.45
N LEU A 477 -81.81 10.98 -13.92
CA LEU A 477 -80.39 11.09 -14.21
C LEU A 477 -79.58 10.19 -13.26
N PRO A 478 -78.43 9.63 -13.69
CA PRO A 478 -77.61 8.72 -12.87
C PRO A 478 -76.90 9.50 -11.75
N ILE A 479 -77.61 9.70 -10.63
CA ILE A 479 -77.19 10.63 -9.57
C ILE A 479 -75.79 10.33 -9.02
N LYS A 480 -75.41 9.05 -8.92
CA LYS A 480 -74.10 8.61 -8.40
C LYS A 480 -72.92 9.26 -9.14
N ASP A 481 -73.09 9.50 -10.44
CA ASP A 481 -72.01 9.94 -11.31
C ASP A 481 -72.01 11.44 -11.57
N ILE A 482 -73.03 12.18 -11.11
CA ILE A 482 -73.23 13.61 -11.43
C ILE A 482 -73.30 14.52 -10.20
N LYS A 483 -73.32 13.99 -8.97
CA LYS A 483 -73.30 14.79 -7.73
C LYS A 483 -72.10 15.75 -7.69
N GLY A 484 -72.37 17.03 -7.44
CA GLY A 484 -71.35 18.07 -7.34
C GLY A 484 -70.72 18.46 -8.69
N LYS A 485 -71.22 17.92 -9.80
CA LYS A 485 -70.73 18.21 -11.16
C LYS A 485 -71.71 19.14 -11.88
N THR A 486 -71.16 19.94 -12.79
CA THR A 486 -71.95 20.64 -13.79
C THR A 486 -72.33 19.64 -14.88
N ILE A 487 -73.61 19.61 -15.24
CA ILE A 487 -74.11 18.84 -16.37
C ILE A 487 -74.72 19.77 -17.39
N THR A 488 -74.52 19.43 -18.66
CA THR A 488 -75.17 20.08 -19.80
C THR A 488 -76.00 19.03 -20.52
N ILE A 489 -77.30 19.30 -20.67
CA ILE A 489 -78.25 18.44 -21.38
C ILE A 489 -78.68 19.17 -22.64
N SER A 490 -78.36 18.62 -23.80
CA SER A 490 -78.89 19.11 -25.09
C SER A 490 -79.98 18.16 -25.57
N PHE A 491 -81.08 18.70 -26.09
CA PHE A 491 -82.21 17.95 -26.63
C PHE A 491 -82.92 18.75 -27.74
N GLY A 492 -83.32 18.07 -28.80
CA GLY A 492 -84.17 18.60 -29.86
C GLY A 492 -85.65 18.52 -29.47
N ILE A 493 -86.41 19.60 -29.68
CA ILE A 493 -87.86 19.65 -29.48
C ILE A 493 -88.57 20.01 -30.78
N ALA A 494 -89.70 19.34 -31.05
CA ALA A 494 -90.61 19.66 -32.15
C ALA A 494 -92.07 19.45 -31.72
N GLU A 495 -92.99 20.20 -32.32
CA GLU A 495 -94.45 20.03 -32.15
C GLU A 495 -95.03 19.43 -33.43
N ARG A 496 -96.00 18.51 -33.32
CA ARG A 496 -96.69 17.91 -34.47
C ARG A 496 -98.19 18.18 -34.38
N GLU A 497 -98.77 18.70 -35.45
CA GLU A 497 -100.22 18.95 -35.53
C GLU A 497 -101.04 17.64 -35.53
N SER A 498 -102.11 17.63 -34.72
CA SER A 498 -103.23 16.70 -34.88
C SER A 498 -103.98 17.04 -36.19
N THR A 499 -104.49 16.00 -36.87
CA THR A 499 -105.27 16.10 -38.11
C THR A 499 -106.52 16.99 -38.02
N ASN A 500 -106.89 17.46 -36.82
CA ASN A 500 -108.03 18.35 -36.58
C ASN A 500 -107.65 19.82 -36.27
N GLY A 501 -106.45 20.29 -36.63
CA GLY A 501 -106.16 21.70 -36.91
C GLY A 501 -106.54 22.74 -35.83
N SER A 502 -106.60 22.38 -34.54
CA SER A 502 -107.09 23.28 -33.50
C SER A 502 -106.56 22.91 -32.11
N SER A 503 -105.28 23.20 -31.82
CA SER A 503 -104.73 23.63 -30.49
C SER A 503 -103.21 23.47 -30.44
N LYS A 504 -102.47 24.51 -30.02
CA LYS A 504 -101.02 24.47 -29.76
C LYS A 504 -100.72 24.15 -28.30
N ALA A 505 -99.63 23.44 -28.03
CA ALA A 505 -99.02 23.42 -26.70
C ALA A 505 -98.43 24.81 -26.41
N THR A 506 -98.82 25.43 -25.30
CA THR A 506 -98.27 26.73 -24.88
C THR A 506 -97.51 26.57 -23.57
N ASN A 507 -96.48 27.38 -23.41
CA ASN A 507 -95.60 27.40 -22.25
C ASN A 507 -94.95 26.03 -21.97
N ILE A 508 -94.03 25.62 -22.83
CA ILE A 508 -93.23 24.42 -22.60
C ILE A 508 -92.00 24.81 -21.78
N TRP A 509 -91.78 24.22 -20.60
CA TRP A 509 -90.56 24.41 -19.82
C TRP A 509 -89.76 23.13 -19.68
N ALA A 510 -88.45 23.28 -19.75
CA ALA A 510 -87.48 22.28 -19.36
C ALA A 510 -86.81 22.70 -18.05
N TYR A 511 -86.70 21.78 -17.09
CA TYR A 511 -85.99 22.04 -15.84
C TYR A 511 -85.39 20.79 -15.23
N ILE A 512 -84.35 20.95 -14.42
CA ILE A 512 -83.82 19.86 -13.61
C ILE A 512 -84.36 20.00 -12.20
N LYS A 513 -84.88 18.93 -11.62
CA LYS A 513 -85.34 18.93 -10.24
C LYS A 513 -84.65 17.83 -9.46
N THR A 514 -84.15 18.21 -8.30
CA THR A 514 -83.57 17.31 -7.31
C THR A 514 -84.48 17.27 -6.08
N ASP A 515 -84.09 16.51 -5.06
CA ASP A 515 -84.69 16.55 -3.72
C ASP A 515 -84.45 17.88 -2.99
N VAL A 516 -83.40 18.62 -3.38
CA VAL A 516 -83.02 19.89 -2.75
C VAL A 516 -83.54 21.13 -3.48
N GLY A 517 -84.24 20.98 -4.62
CA GLY A 517 -84.89 22.09 -5.32
C GLY A 517 -85.02 21.91 -6.84
N THR A 518 -85.57 22.93 -7.51
CA THR A 518 -85.59 23.02 -8.97
C THR A 518 -84.45 23.91 -9.44
N PHE A 519 -83.66 23.43 -10.39
CA PHE A 519 -82.45 24.05 -10.93
C PHE A 519 -82.55 24.15 -12.46
N ALA A 520 -82.08 25.28 -13.00
CA ALA A 520 -82.11 25.60 -14.42
C ALA A 520 -83.52 25.43 -15.04
N LEU A 521 -84.41 26.40 -14.82
CA LEU A 521 -85.71 26.47 -15.47
C LEU A 521 -85.58 27.28 -16.77
N MET A 522 -85.98 26.70 -17.89
CA MET A 522 -85.93 27.34 -19.20
C MET A 522 -87.27 27.17 -19.91
N ASP A 523 -87.79 28.25 -20.50
CA ASP A 523 -88.87 28.17 -21.49
C ASP A 523 -88.29 27.67 -22.82
N VAL A 524 -88.85 26.57 -23.32
CA VAL A 524 -88.43 25.90 -24.54
C VAL A 524 -89.54 25.86 -25.58
N THR A 525 -90.55 26.72 -25.45
CA THR A 525 -91.58 26.92 -26.46
C THR A 525 -90.91 27.29 -27.81
N PRO A 526 -91.12 26.53 -28.90
CA PRO A 526 -90.50 26.83 -30.19
C PRO A 526 -90.96 28.19 -30.72
N ALA A 527 -90.01 29.07 -31.08
CA ALA A 527 -90.28 30.47 -31.40
C ALA A 527 -91.05 30.68 -32.72
N GLY A 528 -91.33 29.62 -33.50
CA GLY A 528 -91.86 29.73 -34.85
C GLY A 528 -93.11 28.90 -35.20
N GLY A 529 -93.63 28.05 -34.31
CA GLY A 529 -94.70 27.10 -34.68
C GLY A 529 -94.27 26.20 -35.85
N ILE A 530 -93.63 25.07 -35.56
CA ILE A 530 -93.03 24.24 -36.60
C ILE A 530 -94.12 23.35 -37.21
N TYR A 531 -94.69 23.78 -38.34
CA TYR A 531 -95.79 23.11 -39.04
C TYR A 531 -95.29 22.27 -40.21
N LEU A 532 -95.57 20.96 -40.22
CA LEU A 532 -95.46 20.13 -41.43
C LEU A 532 -96.56 19.05 -41.48
N LEU A 533 -97.45 19.18 -42.47
CA LEU A 533 -98.31 18.10 -42.95
C LEU A 533 -97.47 17.14 -43.82
N GLY A 534 -97.12 15.97 -43.28
CA GLY A 534 -96.54 14.86 -44.04
C GLY A 534 -95.02 14.70 -43.97
N ASN A 535 -94.56 13.88 -43.01
CA ASN A 535 -93.26 13.18 -42.90
C ASN A 535 -91.95 14.00 -43.00
N THR A 536 -91.55 14.65 -41.89
CA THR A 536 -90.28 14.50 -41.11
C THR A 536 -90.16 15.72 -40.16
N PRO A 537 -90.16 15.56 -38.82
CA PRO A 537 -90.11 16.69 -37.90
C PRO A 537 -88.74 17.40 -37.91
N THR A 538 -88.72 18.73 -38.01
CA THR A 538 -87.53 19.58 -37.79
C THR A 538 -87.39 19.91 -36.30
N TYR A 539 -86.31 19.45 -35.69
CA TYR A 539 -86.05 19.65 -34.26
C TYR A 539 -85.27 20.94 -34.00
N GLU A 540 -85.71 21.72 -33.01
CA GLU A 540 -84.92 22.84 -32.48
C GLU A 540 -84.11 22.35 -31.28
N THR A 541 -82.77 22.40 -31.37
CA THR A 541 -81.90 21.99 -30.26
C THR A 541 -81.90 23.02 -29.15
N ARG A 542 -82.29 22.59 -27.95
CA ARG A 542 -82.22 23.34 -26.70
C ARG A 542 -81.16 22.75 -25.80
N THR A 543 -80.50 23.58 -25.01
CA THR A 543 -79.45 23.15 -24.08
C THR A 543 -79.72 23.72 -22.71
N LEU A 544 -79.69 22.86 -21.70
CA LEU A 544 -79.89 23.20 -20.31
C LEU A 544 -78.65 22.81 -19.49
N THR A 545 -78.06 23.79 -18.80
CA THR A 545 -76.87 23.57 -17.96
C THR A 545 -77.21 23.81 -16.51
N ALA A 546 -76.90 22.84 -15.63
CA ALA A 546 -77.07 22.98 -14.18
C ALA A 546 -75.93 22.32 -13.42
N THR A 547 -75.57 22.89 -12.27
CA THR A 547 -74.71 22.21 -11.29
C THR A 547 -75.59 21.41 -10.35
N ILE A 548 -75.40 20.10 -10.31
CA ILE A 548 -76.17 19.23 -9.41
C ILE A 548 -75.57 19.35 -8.00
N PRO A 549 -76.35 19.73 -6.98
CA PRO A 549 -75.86 19.82 -5.61
C PRO A 549 -75.23 18.50 -5.16
N SER A 550 -74.09 18.59 -4.47
CA SER A 550 -73.34 17.40 -4.00
C SER A 550 -74.14 16.54 -3.02
N ASN A 551 -75.11 17.13 -2.33
CA ASN A 551 -76.00 16.47 -1.38
C ASN A 551 -77.29 15.92 -1.99
N ALA A 552 -77.55 16.12 -3.29
CA ALA A 552 -78.79 15.64 -3.91
C ALA A 552 -78.88 14.10 -3.87
N THR A 553 -80.03 13.56 -3.49
CA THR A 553 -80.30 12.10 -3.48
C THR A 553 -80.93 11.60 -4.77
N TYR A 554 -81.58 12.47 -5.55
CA TYR A 554 -81.98 12.21 -6.93
C TYR A 554 -81.83 13.46 -7.79
N ALA A 555 -81.70 13.27 -9.12
CA ALA A 555 -81.85 14.33 -10.09
C ALA A 555 -82.70 13.82 -11.25
N ARG A 556 -83.69 14.63 -11.65
CA ARG A 556 -84.60 14.32 -12.75
C ARG A 556 -84.68 15.53 -13.66
N PHE A 557 -84.52 15.31 -14.95
CA PHE A 557 -84.80 16.31 -15.96
C PHE A 557 -86.28 16.22 -16.35
N TYR A 558 -87.01 17.32 -16.27
CA TYR A 558 -88.43 17.42 -16.59
C TYR A 558 -88.64 18.25 -17.84
N ILE A 559 -89.64 17.86 -18.64
CA ILE A 559 -90.29 18.72 -19.61
C ILE A 559 -91.77 18.79 -19.24
N ALA A 560 -92.29 20.01 -19.13
CA ALA A 560 -93.67 20.29 -18.74
C ALA A 560 -94.32 21.26 -19.72
N TRP A 561 -95.60 21.07 -20.03
CA TRP A 561 -96.37 21.99 -20.86
C TRP A 561 -97.81 22.11 -20.40
N TYR A 562 -98.48 23.20 -20.77
CA TYR A 562 -99.91 23.41 -20.52
C TYR A 562 -100.71 23.34 -21.83
N LYS A 563 -101.95 22.85 -21.73
CA LYS A 563 -102.96 22.94 -22.80
C LYS A 563 -104.28 23.45 -22.22
N ASN A 564 -104.89 24.44 -22.87
CA ASN A 564 -106.27 24.86 -22.60
C ASN A 564 -107.20 24.25 -23.66
N GLY A 565 -108.26 23.53 -23.27
CA GLY A 565 -109.29 22.98 -24.17
C GLY A 565 -109.37 21.45 -24.28
N ALA A 566 -110.35 20.97 -25.06
CA ALA A 566 -110.76 19.56 -25.15
C ALA A 566 -109.66 18.59 -25.64
N PHE A 567 -109.81 17.34 -25.23
CA PHE A 567 -108.83 16.26 -25.31
C PHE A 567 -108.50 15.91 -26.77
N ASP A 568 -107.33 16.35 -27.24
CA ASP A 568 -106.73 15.89 -28.49
C ASP A 568 -105.20 15.96 -28.31
N PRO A 569 -104.45 14.85 -28.39
CA PRO A 569 -103.03 14.84 -28.05
C PRO A 569 -102.24 15.59 -29.12
N ALA A 570 -101.67 16.75 -28.76
CA ALA A 570 -100.57 17.32 -29.52
C ALA A 570 -99.30 16.51 -29.20
N ASP A 571 -98.70 15.90 -30.23
CA ASP A 571 -97.47 15.13 -30.11
C ASP A 571 -96.29 16.10 -29.95
N VAL A 572 -95.76 16.26 -28.72
CA VAL A 572 -94.44 16.87 -28.52
C VAL A 572 -93.38 15.80 -28.74
N LEU A 573 -92.54 16.01 -29.76
CA LEU A 573 -91.49 15.08 -30.16
C LEU A 573 -90.14 15.54 -29.61
N PHE A 574 -89.36 14.60 -29.09
CA PHE A 574 -88.01 14.85 -28.58
C PHE A 574 -87.00 13.97 -29.28
N ASN A 575 -85.88 14.53 -29.71
CA ASN A 575 -84.79 13.77 -30.35
C ASN A 575 -83.42 14.36 -30.02
N ASN A 576 -82.32 13.70 -30.40
CA ASN A 576 -80.93 14.19 -30.27
C ASN A 576 -80.56 14.60 -28.84
N TRP A 577 -80.71 13.67 -27.89
CA TRP A 577 -80.29 13.89 -26.51
C TRP A 577 -78.78 13.67 -26.36
N SER A 578 -78.09 14.62 -25.72
CA SER A 578 -76.71 14.42 -25.31
C SER A 578 -76.47 14.92 -23.87
N PHE A 579 -75.60 14.19 -23.17
CA PHE A 579 -75.24 14.46 -21.79
C PHE A 579 -73.73 14.69 -21.70
N LEU A 580 -73.33 15.87 -21.24
CA LEU A 580 -71.93 16.17 -20.97
C LEU A 580 -71.70 16.27 -19.45
N ILE A 581 -70.81 15.43 -18.93
CA ILE A 581 -70.45 15.36 -17.51
C ILE A 581 -69.00 15.79 -17.34
N TYR A 582 -68.77 16.87 -16.59
CA TYR A 582 -67.42 17.37 -16.33
C TYR A 582 -66.81 16.72 -15.08
N ASN A 583 -65.70 15.99 -15.24
CA ASN A 583 -64.88 15.49 -14.13
C ASN A 583 -63.67 16.41 -13.90
N LYS A 584 -63.42 16.79 -12.64
CA LYS A 584 -62.26 17.61 -12.26
C LYS A 584 -60.97 16.77 -12.26
N THR A 585 -59.99 17.23 -13.05
CA THR A 585 -58.54 16.93 -13.09
C THR A 585 -58.07 15.48 -13.34
N ILE A 586 -57.25 15.27 -14.37
CA ILE A 586 -56.49 14.03 -14.66
C ILE A 586 -54.99 14.34 -14.67
N VAL A 587 -54.18 13.51 -14.01
CA VAL A 587 -52.71 13.50 -14.08
C VAL A 587 -52.26 12.17 -14.69
N GLU A 588 -51.50 12.21 -15.78
CA GLU A 588 -50.96 11.03 -16.47
C GLU A 588 -49.45 11.17 -16.68
N LEU A 589 -48.68 10.14 -16.33
CA LEU A 589 -47.26 10.02 -16.60
C LEU A 589 -47.02 8.78 -17.48
N ASN A 590 -46.45 8.97 -18.67
CA ASN A 590 -46.13 7.86 -19.57
C ASN A 590 -44.78 8.06 -20.28
N LYS A 591 -44.39 7.10 -21.12
CA LYS A 591 -43.08 7.05 -21.83
C LYS A 591 -42.78 8.28 -22.69
N THR A 592 -43.79 9.13 -22.97
CA THR A 592 -43.67 10.32 -23.83
C THR A 592 -43.76 11.65 -23.05
N GLY A 593 -43.95 11.63 -21.72
CA GLY A 593 -43.89 12.82 -20.87
C GLY A 593 -44.97 12.89 -19.77
N LEU A 594 -45.07 14.06 -19.13
CA LEU A 594 -46.05 14.38 -18.08
C LEU A 594 -47.20 15.20 -18.66
N LYS A 595 -48.44 14.77 -18.38
CA LYS A 595 -49.65 15.48 -18.81
C LYS A 595 -50.56 15.78 -17.62
N ILE A 596 -50.89 17.05 -17.42
CA ILE A 596 -51.85 17.51 -16.40
C ILE A 596 -53.00 18.22 -17.10
N TYR A 597 -54.21 17.66 -17.00
CA TYR A 597 -55.43 18.18 -17.63
C TYR A 597 -56.42 18.59 -16.55
N ASN A 598 -56.78 19.88 -16.48
CA ASN A 598 -57.89 20.36 -15.66
C ASN A 598 -59.16 20.59 -16.50
N SER A 599 -58.99 20.84 -17.81
CA SER A 599 -60.06 21.11 -18.79
C SER A 599 -59.45 21.09 -20.21
N PRO A 600 -60.22 20.93 -21.31
CA PRO A 600 -59.69 21.04 -22.68
C PRO A 600 -58.89 22.34 -22.96
N ILE A 601 -59.15 23.40 -22.20
CA ILE A 601 -58.52 24.73 -22.31
C ILE A 601 -57.44 25.00 -21.25
N SER A 602 -57.21 24.08 -20.31
CA SER A 602 -56.21 24.26 -19.25
C SER A 602 -55.37 23.00 -19.11
N LYS A 603 -54.22 23.00 -19.80
CA LYS A 603 -53.29 21.87 -19.86
C LYS A 603 -51.86 22.34 -19.62
N ILE A 604 -51.10 21.51 -18.91
CA ILE A 604 -49.64 21.55 -18.90
C ILE A 604 -49.17 20.29 -19.60
N LEU A 605 -48.47 20.46 -20.72
CA LEU A 605 -47.88 19.38 -21.51
C LEU A 605 -46.38 19.58 -21.56
N LEU A 606 -45.63 18.65 -20.97
CA LEU A 606 -44.17 18.63 -21.04
C LEU A 606 -43.75 17.37 -21.81
N ASN A 607 -43.21 17.56 -23.02
CA ASN A 607 -42.70 16.49 -23.86
C ASN A 607 -41.26 16.81 -24.32
N ASN A 608 -40.60 15.86 -24.99
CA ASN A 608 -39.18 15.98 -25.35
C ASN A 608 -38.85 17.15 -26.31
N ASN A 609 -39.83 17.72 -27.01
CA ASN A 609 -39.60 18.74 -28.05
C ASN A 609 -40.32 20.08 -27.80
N GLU A 610 -41.24 20.17 -26.84
CA GLU A 610 -41.99 21.40 -26.56
C GLU A 610 -42.60 21.40 -25.15
N ALA A 611 -42.67 22.59 -24.53
CA ALA A 611 -43.38 22.81 -23.28
C ALA A 611 -44.59 23.72 -23.53
N VAL A 612 -45.80 23.15 -23.43
CA VAL A 612 -47.06 23.89 -23.70
C VAL A 612 -47.79 24.14 -22.38
N PHE A 613 -47.84 25.41 -21.98
CA PHE A 613 -48.58 25.89 -20.82
C PHE A 613 -49.82 26.65 -21.27
N ASN A 614 -51.00 26.05 -21.11
CA ASN A 614 -52.26 26.74 -21.32
C ASN A 614 -52.86 27.07 -19.95
N LEU A 615 -52.48 28.23 -19.41
CA LEU A 615 -52.92 28.72 -18.10
C LEU A 615 -54.01 29.78 -18.31
N PRO A 616 -55.27 29.57 -17.88
CA PRO A 616 -56.37 30.50 -18.16
C PRO A 616 -56.38 31.74 -17.24
N PHE A 617 -55.25 32.11 -16.61
CA PHE A 617 -55.19 33.32 -15.77
C PHE A 617 -53.92 34.12 -16.04
N VAL A 618 -53.98 34.98 -17.05
CA VAL A 618 -53.40 36.31 -16.94
C VAL A 618 -54.58 37.27 -16.78
N ARG A 619 -54.99 37.55 -15.53
CA ARG A 619 -55.84 38.70 -15.25
C ARG A 619 -54.96 39.94 -15.43
N ALA A 620 -55.01 40.56 -16.60
CA ALA A 620 -54.63 41.97 -16.70
C ALA A 620 -55.66 42.78 -15.90
N SER A 621 -55.21 43.57 -14.93
CA SER A 621 -56.08 44.50 -14.22
C SER A 621 -56.67 45.48 -15.25
N SER A 622 -58.00 45.56 -15.25
CA SER A 622 -58.87 46.40 -16.11
C SER A 622 -59.03 45.98 -17.59
N GLY A 623 -60.21 45.42 -17.89
CA GLY A 623 -61.02 45.91 -19.01
C GLY A 623 -60.80 45.38 -20.44
N ILE A 624 -59.93 44.40 -20.71
CA ILE A 624 -59.71 43.92 -22.09
C ILE A 624 -60.22 42.47 -22.27
N GLN A 625 -61.30 42.30 -23.04
CA GLN A 625 -61.74 41.00 -23.58
C GLN A 625 -61.05 40.78 -24.93
N LEU A 626 -60.13 39.81 -25.01
CA LEU A 626 -59.52 39.39 -26.27
C LEU A 626 -60.41 38.31 -26.93
N GLY A 627 -60.94 38.61 -28.12
CA GLY A 627 -61.66 37.64 -28.96
C GLY A 627 -60.72 36.65 -29.69
N GLU A 628 -61.31 35.62 -30.29
CA GLU A 628 -60.69 34.38 -30.83
C GLU A 628 -59.57 34.52 -31.89
N ARG A 629 -59.06 35.72 -32.18
CA ARG A 629 -58.10 35.99 -33.29
C ARG A 629 -56.76 36.59 -32.87
N TRP A 630 -56.46 36.63 -31.57
CA TRP A 630 -55.18 37.11 -31.03
C TRP A 630 -54.31 35.95 -30.55
N THR A 631 -53.05 35.92 -30.96
CA THR A 631 -52.06 34.95 -30.47
C THR A 631 -50.96 35.68 -29.71
N LEU A 632 -50.70 35.24 -28.48
CA LEU A 632 -49.57 35.69 -27.68
C LEU A 632 -48.34 34.88 -28.06
N VAL A 633 -47.32 35.52 -28.63
CA VAL A 633 -46.07 34.86 -28.97
C VAL A 633 -45.02 35.30 -27.97
N VAL A 634 -44.49 34.35 -27.21
CA VAL A 634 -43.32 34.55 -26.36
C VAL A 634 -42.15 33.92 -27.09
N GLU A 635 -41.26 34.74 -27.66
CA GLU A 635 -40.05 34.25 -28.31
C GLU A 635 -38.92 34.19 -27.26
N PRO A 636 -38.46 33.00 -26.83
CA PRO A 636 -37.30 32.91 -25.96
C PRO A 636 -36.02 33.16 -26.76
N TYR A 637 -35.15 34.04 -26.25
CA TYR A 637 -33.77 34.22 -26.72
C TYR A 637 -32.82 33.56 -25.71
N LEU A 638 -31.87 32.76 -26.19
CA LEU A 638 -30.86 32.08 -25.36
C LEU A 638 -29.61 32.95 -25.28
N GLU A 639 -29.29 33.44 -24.08
CA GLU A 639 -27.99 34.03 -23.77
C GLU A 639 -27.43 33.34 -22.51
N GLY A 640 -26.53 32.36 -22.72
CA GLY A 640 -25.91 31.57 -21.64
C GLY A 640 -26.80 30.49 -21.01
N ASP A 641 -26.29 29.85 -19.93
CA ASP A 641 -26.86 28.67 -19.25
C ASP A 641 -28.15 28.96 -18.45
N GLY A 642 -28.87 30.04 -18.75
CA GLY A 642 -30.12 30.41 -18.11
C GLY A 642 -31.12 31.06 -19.07
N ILE A 643 -32.37 30.57 -19.07
CA ILE A 643 -33.47 31.17 -19.83
C ILE A 643 -33.94 32.44 -19.09
N THR A 644 -33.70 33.61 -19.68
CA THR A 644 -34.23 34.89 -19.17
C THR A 644 -35.30 35.41 -20.16
N LEU A 645 -36.53 35.61 -19.68
CA LEU A 645 -37.64 36.13 -20.49
C LEU A 645 -37.45 37.65 -20.71
N ASN A 646 -37.28 38.09 -21.95
CA ASN A 646 -37.18 39.51 -22.28
C ASN A 646 -38.51 40.26 -22.00
N GLU A 647 -38.41 41.51 -21.55
CA GLU A 647 -39.52 42.37 -21.10
C GLU A 647 -40.51 42.85 -22.19
N ARG A 648 -40.53 42.22 -23.37
CA ARG A 648 -41.42 42.63 -24.48
C ARG A 648 -42.34 41.49 -24.92
N LEU A 649 -43.57 41.56 -24.43
CA LEU A 649 -44.71 40.74 -24.83
C LEU A 649 -45.29 41.26 -26.16
N THR A 650 -45.31 40.45 -27.22
CA THR A 650 -45.84 40.88 -28.53
C THR A 650 -47.19 40.21 -28.83
N LEU A 651 -48.23 41.02 -29.10
CA LEU A 651 -49.55 40.56 -29.53
C LEU A 651 -49.64 40.58 -31.06
N LYS A 652 -49.94 39.44 -31.69
CA LYS A 652 -50.21 39.33 -33.13
C LYS A 652 -51.69 39.09 -33.39
N TYR A 653 -52.30 39.92 -34.27
CA TYR A 653 -53.67 39.75 -34.77
C TYR A 653 -53.65 39.03 -36.13
N ASN A 654 -54.37 37.93 -36.25
CA ASN A 654 -54.44 37.15 -37.50
C ASN A 654 -55.76 37.43 -38.25
N GLY A 655 -55.89 38.60 -38.87
CA GLY A 655 -57.03 38.97 -39.73
C GLY A 655 -56.84 40.27 -40.53
N VAL A 656 -57.71 40.51 -41.52
CA VAL A 656 -57.75 41.77 -42.31
C VAL A 656 -58.62 42.81 -41.58
N MET A 657 -58.06 43.96 -41.20
CA MET A 657 -58.84 45.06 -40.60
C MET A 657 -59.56 45.87 -41.68
N LYS A 658 -60.89 46.05 -41.54
CA LYS A 658 -61.68 47.03 -42.31
C LYS A 658 -62.39 47.98 -41.34
N GLY A 659 -62.11 49.29 -41.46
CA GLY A 659 -63.10 50.35 -41.17
C GLY A 659 -62.85 51.28 -39.97
N PHE A 660 -62.68 52.57 -40.32
CA PHE A 660 -62.99 53.84 -39.64
C PHE A 660 -62.41 54.16 -38.25
N PHE A 661 -61.48 55.13 -38.25
CA PHE A 661 -61.00 55.87 -37.08
C PHE A 661 -61.71 57.21 -36.99
N SER A 662 -62.35 57.52 -35.87
CA SER A 662 -62.68 58.90 -35.48
C SER A 662 -61.93 59.26 -34.21
N GLN A 663 -61.12 60.32 -34.31
CA GLN A 663 -60.29 60.87 -33.27
C GLN A 663 -61.09 61.88 -32.43
N THR A 664 -60.94 61.84 -31.10
CA THR A 664 -61.19 63.01 -30.25
C THR A 664 -60.28 62.93 -29.04
N ASP A 665 -59.36 63.88 -28.98
CA ASP A 665 -58.60 64.39 -27.84
C ASP A 665 -57.62 63.45 -27.13
N GLY A 666 -56.47 63.29 -27.81
CA GLY A 666 -55.11 63.34 -27.25
C GLY A 666 -54.85 62.64 -25.91
N THR A 667 -54.39 61.38 -25.98
CA THR A 667 -53.21 60.82 -25.28
C THR A 667 -52.98 59.41 -25.84
N TYR A 668 -51.82 59.18 -26.51
CA TYR A 668 -51.29 57.92 -27.08
C TYR A 668 -52.26 56.89 -27.72
N VAL A 669 -52.08 56.66 -29.02
CA VAL A 669 -52.56 55.46 -29.74
C VAL A 669 -51.67 54.29 -29.34
N HIS A 670 -52.22 53.37 -28.53
CA HIS A 670 -51.69 52.02 -28.37
C HIS A 670 -52.64 51.05 -29.08
N VAL A 671 -52.04 50.16 -29.86
CA VAL A 671 -52.66 49.09 -30.67
C VAL A 671 -53.57 48.20 -29.84
#